data_AF-A0A4J2C8Z8-F1
#
_entry.id   AF-A0A4J2C8Z8-F1
#
_cell.length_a   1.000
_cell.length_b   1.000
_cell.length_c   1.000
_cell.angle_alpha   90.00
_cell.angle_beta   90.00
_cell.angle_gamma   90.00
#
_symmetry.space_group_name_H-M   'P 1'
#
loop_
_entity.id
_entity.type
_entity.pdbx_description
1 polymer ?
#
loop_
_entity_poly.entity_id
_entity_poly.type
_entity_poly.pdbx_seq_one_letter_code
_entity_poly.pdbx_strand_id
1 'polypeptide(L)'
;MFASKSERKVHYSIRKFSIGVASVVVASLFMGSVVHATENEVTTQVATSSNKANKSQTEHMKAAEQGKQHREIDLDRNKAKKAIDEYIEKMLSEIQLDKRKHTHNFALNLKLSRIKTEYLYGLSVLKEKSEDELPSKAELPSKIKEKLTAAFEQFKKDTLKPGEKVAEAKKKVEEAEKKAKDQKEEDYRNYPTITYKTLELDIAESDVEVKKAELELVKEEAKESRDEEKINQAKAKVESKKAEATRLEKIKTDREKAEEEAKVKDKPKKRTKRGVLGEPATPDKKENDAKSSDSSVGEETLPSPSLKPEKKVAEAEKKVAEAEKKAKDQKEEDRRNYPTNTYKTLELEIAESDVKVKEAELELVKEEAKESRNEEKVKQAKAKVESKKAEATRLEKIKTDRKKAEEEAKRKAAEEDKVKEKPAEQPQPAPAPQPEKPTEEPENPAPAPAPAPKPENPAEQPKAEKPADQQAEEDYARRSEEEYNRLTQQQPPKTEKPAQPSTPKTGWKQENGMWYFYNTDGSMATGWLQNNGSWYYLNSNGAMATGWLQNNGSWYYLNANGSMATGWLQYNGSWYYLNANGDMATGWFQYNGSWYYLNANGDMATGWLQYNGSWYYLNSNGAMVTGWLQYNGSWYYLNSNGAMVTGWLQYNGSWYYLNANGSMATDWVKDGDTWYYLEASGAMKASQWFKVSDKWYYVNGSGALAVNTTVDGYGVNANGEWVN
;
A
#
# COMPACT_ATOMS: atom_id res chain seq x y z
N MET A 1 -2.26 -49.80 -71.69
CA MET A 1 -1.60 -48.49 -71.81
C MET A 1 -0.98 -48.15 -70.45
N PHE A 2 0.32 -47.83 -70.48
CA PHE A 2 1.21 -47.17 -69.49
C PHE A 2 0.65 -46.78 -68.10
N ALA A 3 1.22 -47.30 -66.99
CA ALA A 3 2.39 -46.80 -66.22
C ALA A 3 1.95 -45.83 -65.09
N SER A 4 2.54 -45.68 -63.90
CA SER A 4 3.70 -46.26 -63.22
C SER A 4 3.81 -45.59 -61.83
N LYS A 5 4.16 -46.38 -60.78
CA LYS A 5 5.11 -46.14 -59.65
C LYS A 5 5.18 -44.77 -58.94
N SER A 6 5.58 -44.64 -57.68
CA SER A 6 5.85 -45.53 -56.53
C SER A 6 6.37 -44.63 -55.41
N GLU A 7 6.14 -45.06 -54.17
CA GLU A 7 6.78 -44.60 -52.94
C GLU A 7 8.32 -44.58 -52.99
N ARG A 8 8.96 -43.68 -52.21
CA ARG A 8 9.86 -43.99 -51.06
C ARG A 8 10.80 -42.82 -50.72
N LYS A 9 10.64 -42.34 -49.48
CA LYS A 9 11.57 -42.48 -48.33
C LYS A 9 13.10 -42.38 -48.58
N VAL A 10 13.70 -41.60 -47.66
CA VAL A 10 15.04 -41.69 -47.00
C VAL A 10 16.27 -41.05 -47.67
N HIS A 11 16.95 -40.12 -46.96
CA HIS A 11 18.24 -40.34 -46.27
C HIS A 11 18.97 -39.02 -45.94
N TYR A 12 19.21 -38.83 -44.64
CA TYR A 12 20.25 -37.93 -44.12
C TYR A 12 21.63 -38.51 -44.41
N SER A 13 22.57 -37.66 -44.83
CA SER A 13 24.00 -37.98 -44.84
C SER A 13 24.78 -36.85 -44.16
N ILE A 14 25.51 -37.24 -43.12
CA ILE A 14 26.45 -36.41 -42.36
C ILE A 14 27.79 -36.41 -43.10
N ARG A 15 28.39 -35.22 -43.32
CA ARG A 15 29.85 -35.07 -43.44
C ARG A 15 30.33 -33.91 -42.57
N LYS A 16 31.19 -34.25 -41.61
CA LYS A 16 32.02 -33.34 -40.81
C LYS A 16 33.17 -32.82 -41.66
N PHE A 17 33.54 -31.55 -41.52
CA PHE A 17 34.94 -31.11 -41.43
C PHE A 17 35.02 -29.84 -40.57
N SER A 18 36.08 -29.78 -39.78
CA SER A 18 36.37 -28.82 -38.71
C SER A 18 37.43 -27.79 -39.18
N ILE A 19 37.72 -26.79 -38.33
CA ILE A 19 38.76 -25.73 -38.40
C ILE A 19 38.29 -24.48 -39.18
N GLY A 20 38.35 -23.25 -38.68
CA GLY A 20 38.99 -22.69 -37.50
C GLY A 20 38.61 -21.21 -37.30
N VAL A 21 38.95 -20.71 -36.12
CA VAL A 21 38.64 -19.41 -35.50
C VAL A 21 39.20 -18.20 -36.26
N ALA A 22 38.41 -17.11 -36.41
CA ALA A 22 38.85 -15.73 -36.13
C ALA A 22 37.69 -14.70 -36.23
N SER A 23 37.42 -14.05 -35.10
CA SER A 23 36.98 -12.66 -34.88
C SER A 23 36.39 -11.84 -36.03
N VAL A 24 35.12 -11.40 -35.90
CA VAL A 24 34.65 -9.99 -35.82
C VAL A 24 33.17 -10.04 -35.39
N VAL A 25 32.86 -9.61 -34.16
CA VAL A 25 31.48 -9.24 -33.76
C VAL A 25 31.55 -7.85 -33.16
N VAL A 26 31.48 -6.85 -34.03
CA VAL A 26 30.92 -5.52 -33.76
C VAL A 26 30.24 -5.12 -35.08
N ALA A 27 29.00 -4.63 -34.98
CA ALA A 27 28.12 -4.16 -36.06
C ALA A 27 27.48 -5.23 -36.97
N SER A 28 26.30 -5.72 -36.57
CA SER A 28 25.31 -6.28 -37.50
C SER A 28 23.90 -6.06 -36.98
N LEU A 29 23.40 -4.82 -37.05
CA LEU A 29 21.97 -4.55 -36.96
C LEU A 29 21.57 -3.31 -37.77
N PHE A 30 21.97 -3.27 -39.04
CA PHE A 30 21.38 -2.37 -40.03
C PHE A 30 21.46 -3.00 -41.43
N MET A 31 20.35 -3.57 -41.92
CA MET A 31 19.81 -3.39 -43.27
C MET A 31 18.70 -4.43 -43.50
N GLY A 32 17.48 -3.93 -43.67
CA GLY A 32 16.30 -4.69 -44.06
C GLY A 32 15.34 -3.79 -44.83
N SER A 33 15.88 -3.08 -45.83
CA SER A 33 15.09 -2.33 -46.82
C SER A 33 14.89 -3.23 -48.03
N VAL A 34 13.67 -3.71 -48.25
CA VAL A 34 13.29 -4.35 -49.50
C VAL A 34 13.16 -3.26 -50.56
N VAL A 35 14.02 -3.31 -51.56
CA VAL A 35 13.95 -2.51 -52.80
C VAL A 35 13.03 -3.24 -53.78
N HIS A 36 12.00 -2.56 -54.29
CA HIS A 36 11.45 -2.86 -55.61
C HIS A 36 11.77 -1.66 -56.50
N ALA A 37 12.48 -1.93 -57.59
CA ALA A 37 12.76 -0.98 -58.66
C ALA A 37 11.77 -1.18 -59.80
N THR A 38 11.22 -0.10 -60.34
CA THR A 38 10.75 -0.03 -61.73
C THR A 38 10.96 1.39 -62.27
N GLU A 39 11.99 1.50 -63.09
CA GLU A 39 12.13 2.19 -64.38
C GLU A 39 11.85 3.70 -64.56
N ASN A 40 12.85 4.30 -65.22
CA ASN A 40 13.00 5.63 -65.78
C ASN A 40 11.86 6.04 -66.75
N GLU A 41 11.58 7.35 -66.83
CA GLU A 41 11.98 8.16 -67.99
C GLU A 41 11.73 9.66 -67.77
N VAL A 42 12.70 10.47 -68.21
CA VAL A 42 12.66 11.93 -68.26
C VAL A 42 12.42 12.33 -69.70
N THR A 43 11.40 13.16 -69.99
CA THR A 43 11.37 13.98 -71.21
C THR A 43 10.70 15.32 -70.94
N THR A 44 11.34 16.37 -71.44
CA THR A 44 11.08 17.79 -71.18
C THR A 44 10.22 18.42 -72.30
N GLN A 45 9.43 19.44 -71.91
CA GLN A 45 8.82 20.54 -72.68
C GLN A 45 7.55 20.28 -73.52
N VAL A 46 6.48 21.04 -73.27
CA VAL A 46 6.11 22.36 -73.87
C VAL A 46 4.65 22.65 -73.48
N ALA A 47 4.35 23.90 -73.15
CA ALA A 47 3.00 24.38 -72.81
C ALA A 47 2.17 24.73 -74.05
N THR A 48 0.87 24.39 -74.02
CA THR A 48 -0.20 25.16 -74.69
C THR A 48 -1.51 25.06 -73.92
N SER A 49 -2.23 26.18 -73.94
CA SER A 49 -3.42 26.60 -73.21
C SER A 49 -4.64 25.66 -73.26
N SER A 50 -5.45 25.65 -72.19
CA SER A 50 -6.75 26.37 -72.14
C SER A 50 -7.60 26.00 -70.91
N ASN A 51 -7.91 27.01 -70.09
CA ASN A 51 -9.07 27.21 -69.21
C ASN A 51 -9.81 26.00 -68.58
N LYS A 52 -9.60 25.77 -67.27
CA LYS A 52 -10.69 25.72 -66.28
C LYS A 52 -10.18 25.80 -64.82
N ALA A 53 -10.48 26.95 -64.20
CA ALA A 53 -10.85 27.18 -62.80
C ALA A 53 -10.14 26.43 -61.64
N ASN A 54 -9.41 27.23 -60.84
CA ASN A 54 -9.38 27.26 -59.37
C ASN A 54 -9.91 26.01 -58.63
N LYS A 55 -9.03 25.03 -58.42
CA LYS A 55 -9.07 24.12 -57.24
C LYS A 55 -7.77 23.34 -57.01
N SER A 56 -6.83 23.30 -57.98
CA SER A 56 -5.64 22.45 -57.90
C SER A 56 -4.40 23.08 -57.23
N GLN A 57 -4.27 24.41 -57.15
CA GLN A 57 -3.09 25.03 -56.52
C GLN A 57 -3.06 24.86 -54.98
N THR A 58 -4.22 24.84 -54.32
CA THR A 58 -4.30 24.68 -52.86
C THR A 58 -4.00 23.25 -52.41
N GLU A 59 -4.33 22.25 -53.21
CA GLU A 59 -4.05 20.84 -52.89
C GLU A 59 -2.59 20.46 -53.15
N HIS A 60 -1.96 21.01 -54.20
CA HIS A 60 -0.53 20.80 -54.44
C HIS A 60 0.37 21.50 -53.39
N MET A 61 -0.04 22.66 -52.85
CA MET A 61 0.67 23.30 -51.73
C MET A 61 0.50 22.50 -50.43
N LYS A 62 -0.71 22.00 -50.12
CA LYS A 62 -0.95 21.12 -48.96
C LYS A 62 -0.16 19.82 -49.02
N ALA A 63 -0.08 19.18 -50.19
CA ALA A 63 0.68 17.93 -50.36
C ALA A 63 2.21 18.15 -50.26
N ALA A 64 2.72 19.29 -50.75
CA ALA A 64 4.13 19.65 -50.61
C ALA A 64 4.51 20.02 -49.17
N GLU A 65 3.58 20.60 -48.41
CA GLU A 65 3.74 20.98 -47.00
C GLU A 65 3.63 19.75 -46.08
N GLN A 66 2.69 18.84 -46.35
CA GLN A 66 2.62 17.50 -45.72
C GLN A 66 3.85 16.64 -46.02
N GLY A 67 4.40 16.71 -47.24
CA GLY A 67 5.65 16.02 -47.64
C GLY A 67 6.93 16.65 -47.05
N LYS A 68 6.89 17.90 -46.57
CA LYS A 68 7.96 18.53 -45.79
C LYS A 68 7.84 18.16 -44.31
N GLN A 69 6.63 18.21 -43.76
CA GLN A 69 6.34 17.72 -42.41
C GLN A 69 6.77 16.26 -42.26
N HIS A 70 6.36 15.33 -43.14
CA HIS A 70 6.77 13.92 -43.04
C HIS A 70 8.30 13.71 -43.02
N ARG A 71 9.07 14.49 -43.80
CA ARG A 71 10.54 14.40 -43.82
C ARG A 71 11.20 14.93 -42.54
N GLU A 72 10.67 16.00 -41.96
CA GLU A 72 11.18 16.56 -40.71
C GLU A 72 10.87 15.63 -39.51
N ILE A 73 9.74 14.93 -39.57
CA ILE A 73 9.28 13.95 -38.58
C ILE A 73 10.16 12.71 -38.55
N ASP A 74 10.57 12.21 -39.71
CA ASP A 74 11.50 11.09 -39.79
C ASP A 74 12.89 11.47 -39.26
N LEU A 75 13.29 12.73 -39.45
CA LEU A 75 14.54 13.29 -38.93
C LEU A 75 14.56 13.37 -37.39
N ASP A 76 13.49 13.83 -36.76
CA ASP A 76 13.42 13.94 -35.30
C ASP A 76 13.29 12.56 -34.61
N ARG A 77 12.59 11.61 -35.24
CA ARG A 77 12.56 10.21 -34.79
C ARG A 77 13.96 9.59 -34.84
N ASN A 78 14.73 9.88 -35.88
CA ASN A 78 16.09 9.37 -36.04
C ASN A 78 17.06 10.01 -35.02
N LYS A 79 16.89 11.29 -34.69
CA LYS A 79 17.66 11.96 -33.63
C LYS A 79 17.36 11.37 -32.24
N ALA A 80 16.09 11.14 -31.91
CA ALA A 80 15.70 10.55 -30.62
C ALA A 80 16.18 9.10 -30.47
N LYS A 81 16.14 8.30 -31.55
CA LYS A 81 16.74 6.95 -31.59
C LYS A 81 18.25 7.02 -31.33
N LYS A 82 18.94 7.94 -32.01
CA LYS A 82 20.39 8.13 -31.88
C LYS A 82 20.80 8.53 -30.46
N ALA A 83 20.07 9.43 -29.80
CA ALA A 83 20.37 9.84 -28.43
C ALA A 83 20.24 8.70 -27.40
N ILE A 84 19.26 7.80 -27.57
CA ILE A 84 19.14 6.59 -26.72
C ILE A 84 20.28 5.62 -26.97
N ASP A 85 20.61 5.40 -28.24
CA ASP A 85 21.66 4.47 -28.60
C ASP A 85 23.03 4.94 -28.10
N GLU A 86 23.35 6.23 -28.22
CA GLU A 86 24.57 6.83 -27.66
C GLU A 86 24.63 6.72 -26.13
N TYR A 87 23.51 6.91 -25.43
CA TYR A 87 23.47 6.78 -23.97
C TYR A 87 23.65 5.33 -23.51
N ILE A 88 23.03 4.38 -24.21
CA ILE A 88 23.19 2.95 -23.94
C ILE A 88 24.63 2.51 -24.24
N GLU A 89 25.21 2.93 -25.36
CA GLU A 89 26.61 2.63 -25.71
C GLU A 89 27.60 3.19 -24.68
N LYS A 90 27.39 4.43 -24.22
CA LYS A 90 28.19 5.02 -23.14
C LYS A 90 28.13 4.15 -21.87
N MET A 91 26.93 3.79 -21.42
CA MET A 91 26.77 2.96 -20.21
C MET A 91 27.33 1.54 -20.37
N LEU A 92 27.23 0.95 -21.57
CA LEU A 92 27.82 -0.36 -21.86
C LEU A 92 29.35 -0.29 -21.90
N SER A 93 29.94 0.83 -22.33
CA SER A 93 31.39 1.02 -22.33
C SER A 93 32.00 1.09 -20.92
N GLU A 94 31.20 1.50 -19.92
CA GLU A 94 31.59 1.54 -18.51
C GLU A 94 31.54 0.15 -17.84
N ILE A 95 31.05 -0.88 -18.53
CA ILE A 95 30.83 -2.23 -17.98
C ILE A 95 31.61 -3.26 -18.80
N GLN A 96 32.56 -3.95 -18.16
CA GLN A 96 33.19 -5.12 -18.77
C GLN A 96 32.23 -6.31 -18.79
N LEU A 97 31.59 -6.56 -19.94
CA LEU A 97 30.73 -7.72 -20.15
C LEU A 97 31.57 -9.01 -20.24
N ASP A 98 31.56 -9.84 -19.19
CA ASP A 98 32.18 -11.16 -19.21
C ASP A 98 31.38 -12.12 -20.10
N LYS A 99 32.04 -12.74 -21.09
CA LYS A 99 31.46 -13.75 -21.99
C LYS A 99 30.87 -14.94 -21.25
N ARG A 100 31.33 -15.24 -20.03
CA ARG A 100 30.83 -16.33 -19.18
C ARG A 100 29.48 -16.02 -18.51
N LYS A 101 29.01 -14.77 -18.51
CA LYS A 101 27.74 -14.34 -17.91
C LYS A 101 26.62 -14.16 -18.93
N HIS A 102 26.58 -15.03 -19.95
CA HIS A 102 25.67 -14.94 -21.10
C HIS A 102 24.20 -14.71 -20.71
N THR A 103 23.68 -15.39 -19.69
CA THR A 103 22.28 -15.24 -19.22
C THR A 103 22.00 -13.86 -18.62
N HIS A 104 22.93 -13.30 -17.84
CA HIS A 104 22.77 -11.97 -17.24
C HIS A 104 22.88 -10.88 -18.31
N ASN A 105 23.80 -11.05 -19.28
CA ASN A 105 23.95 -10.14 -20.41
C ASN A 105 22.70 -10.15 -21.30
N PHE A 106 22.10 -11.33 -21.51
CA PHE A 106 20.84 -11.48 -22.23
C PHE A 106 19.67 -10.80 -21.50
N ALA A 107 19.57 -10.95 -20.18
CA ALA A 107 18.55 -10.30 -19.37
C ALA A 107 18.67 -8.77 -19.37
N LEU A 108 19.90 -8.23 -19.30
CA LEU A 108 20.15 -6.81 -19.46
C LEU A 108 19.72 -6.32 -20.84
N ASN A 109 20.13 -7.01 -21.92
CA ASN A 109 19.76 -6.66 -23.29
C ASN A 109 18.24 -6.63 -23.48
N LEU A 110 17.51 -7.61 -22.93
CA LEU A 110 16.05 -7.66 -23.03
C LEU A 110 15.38 -6.47 -22.30
N LYS A 111 15.89 -6.10 -21.11
CA LYS A 111 15.40 -4.93 -20.36
C LYS A 111 15.68 -3.62 -21.10
N LEU A 112 16.89 -3.45 -21.64
CA LEU A 112 17.27 -2.27 -22.42
C LEU A 112 16.41 -2.15 -23.69
N SER A 113 16.17 -3.26 -24.40
CA SER A 113 15.27 -3.28 -25.56
C SER A 113 13.84 -2.87 -25.21
N ARG A 114 13.29 -3.34 -24.09
CA ARG A 114 11.94 -2.94 -23.63
C ARG A 114 11.85 -1.44 -23.33
N ILE A 115 12.82 -0.90 -22.60
CA ILE A 115 12.87 0.54 -22.27
C ILE A 115 12.96 1.38 -23.56
N LYS A 116 13.77 0.95 -24.52
CA LYS A 116 13.87 1.59 -25.84
C LYS A 116 12.54 1.55 -26.59
N THR A 117 11.86 0.40 -26.62
CA THR A 117 10.56 0.25 -27.28
C THR A 117 9.47 1.11 -26.62
N GLU A 118 9.40 1.12 -25.28
CA GLU A 118 8.45 1.95 -24.52
C GLU A 118 8.60 3.43 -24.84
N TYR A 119 9.84 3.94 -24.88
CA TYR A 119 10.09 5.34 -25.20
C TYR A 119 9.73 5.69 -26.65
N LEU A 120 10.11 4.84 -27.61
CA LEU A 120 9.78 5.06 -29.02
C LEU A 120 8.27 5.00 -29.27
N TYR A 121 7.55 4.15 -28.53
CA TYR A 121 6.09 4.11 -28.56
C TYR A 121 5.47 5.36 -27.92
N GLY A 122 5.96 5.80 -26.75
CA GLY A 122 5.52 7.04 -26.11
C GLY A 122 5.70 8.28 -26.99
N LEU A 123 6.81 8.37 -27.72
CA LEU A 123 7.05 9.42 -28.73
C LEU A 123 6.08 9.36 -29.90
N SER A 124 5.62 8.17 -30.29
CA SER A 124 4.60 8.02 -31.36
C SER A 124 3.19 8.41 -30.88
N VAL A 125 2.87 8.17 -29.60
CA VAL A 125 1.56 8.43 -29.00
C VAL A 125 1.38 9.91 -28.60
N LEU A 126 2.44 10.57 -28.12
CA LEU A 126 2.43 12.00 -27.79
C LEU A 126 2.16 12.91 -29.00
N LYS A 127 2.16 12.36 -30.21
CA LYS A 127 1.92 13.10 -31.44
C LYS A 127 0.46 13.10 -31.92
N GLU A 128 -0.40 12.25 -31.36
CA GLU A 128 -1.85 12.30 -31.63
C GLU A 128 -2.58 13.35 -30.78
N LYS A 129 -1.89 14.01 -29.84
CA LYS A 129 -2.43 15.08 -28.99
C LYS A 129 -1.51 16.30 -28.98
N SER A 130 -1.87 17.30 -29.80
CA SER A 130 -1.43 18.72 -29.81
C SER A 130 0.06 19.07 -29.94
N GLU A 131 0.36 20.06 -30.80
CA GLU A 131 1.70 20.58 -31.13
C GLU A 131 2.41 21.40 -30.03
N ASP A 132 1.79 21.65 -28.87
CA ASP A 132 2.30 22.60 -27.86
C ASP A 132 3.04 21.98 -26.65
N GLU A 133 3.23 20.66 -26.58
CA GLU A 133 3.97 19.97 -25.49
C GLU A 133 5.22 19.22 -25.98
N LEU A 134 6.03 19.81 -26.86
CA LEU A 134 7.33 19.23 -27.20
C LEU A 134 8.43 19.79 -26.27
N PRO A 135 8.96 19.02 -25.30
CA PRO A 135 10.19 19.39 -24.61
C PRO A 135 11.32 19.51 -25.64
N SER A 136 12.20 20.48 -25.43
CA SER A 136 13.31 20.83 -26.31
C SER A 136 13.98 19.63 -26.98
N LYS A 137 13.75 19.56 -28.28
CA LYS A 137 14.43 18.83 -29.37
C LYS A 137 15.95 18.68 -29.14
N ALA A 138 16.41 17.71 -28.33
CA ALA A 138 17.73 17.05 -28.43
C ALA A 138 18.11 16.11 -27.25
N GLU A 139 17.46 16.17 -26.08
CA GLU A 139 17.92 15.39 -24.90
C GLU A 139 16.97 14.26 -24.47
N LEU A 140 17.55 13.14 -24.02
CA LEU A 140 16.79 12.05 -23.38
C LEU A 140 16.00 12.58 -22.17
N PRO A 141 14.71 12.25 -22.02
CA PRO A 141 13.96 12.60 -20.82
C PRO A 141 14.60 12.00 -19.57
N SER A 142 14.62 12.76 -18.47
CA SER A 142 15.16 12.35 -17.17
C SER A 142 14.61 11.00 -16.70
N LYS A 143 13.30 10.78 -16.86
CA LYS A 143 12.61 9.52 -16.51
C LYS A 143 13.14 8.29 -17.27
N ILE A 144 13.59 8.45 -18.51
CA ILE A 144 14.18 7.35 -19.29
C ILE A 144 15.64 7.14 -18.88
N LYS A 145 16.39 8.22 -18.62
CA LYS A 145 17.75 8.13 -18.06
C LYS A 145 17.74 7.35 -16.74
N GLU A 146 16.83 7.68 -15.82
CA GLU A 146 16.67 6.98 -14.54
C GLU A 146 16.35 5.49 -14.71
N LYS A 147 15.40 5.13 -15.60
CA LYS A 147 15.09 3.73 -15.91
C LYS A 147 16.31 2.97 -16.46
N LEU A 148 17.07 3.61 -17.35
CA LEU A 148 18.30 3.03 -17.91
C LEU A 148 19.37 2.86 -16.82
N THR A 149 19.65 3.90 -16.03
CA THR A 149 20.60 3.86 -14.90
C THR A 149 20.22 2.76 -13.90
N ALA A 150 18.94 2.64 -13.53
CA ALA A 150 18.47 1.59 -12.62
C ALA A 150 18.69 0.18 -13.18
N ALA A 151 18.44 -0.03 -14.48
CA ALA A 151 18.70 -1.31 -15.13
C ALA A 151 20.19 -1.69 -15.12
N PHE A 152 21.07 -0.71 -15.33
CA PHE A 152 22.51 -0.89 -15.29
C PHE A 152 23.05 -1.13 -13.88
N GLU A 153 22.58 -0.38 -12.89
CA GLU A 153 22.96 -0.59 -11.48
C GLU A 153 22.49 -1.95 -10.97
N GLN A 154 21.30 -2.41 -11.38
CA GLN A 154 20.86 -3.77 -11.07
C GLN A 154 21.76 -4.82 -11.70
N PHE A 155 22.17 -4.64 -12.96
CA PHE A 155 23.09 -5.57 -13.62
C PHE A 155 24.47 -5.60 -12.95
N LYS A 156 25.01 -4.46 -12.52
CA LYS A 156 26.26 -4.41 -11.74
C LYS A 156 26.13 -5.23 -10.46
N LYS A 157 25.03 -5.09 -9.72
CA LYS A 157 24.74 -5.87 -8.50
C LYS A 157 24.63 -7.37 -8.77
N ASP A 158 23.90 -7.75 -9.82
CA ASP A 158 23.68 -9.15 -10.18
C ASP A 158 24.99 -9.83 -10.61
N THR A 159 25.94 -9.05 -11.15
CA THR A 159 27.23 -9.53 -11.64
C THR A 159 28.38 -9.46 -10.63
N LEU A 160 28.17 -8.96 -9.41
CA LEU A 160 29.19 -8.94 -8.34
C LEU A 160 29.74 -10.35 -8.04
N LYS A 161 31.02 -10.43 -7.66
CA LYS A 161 31.60 -11.70 -7.21
C LYS A 161 30.94 -12.13 -5.89
N PRO A 162 30.84 -13.44 -5.59
CA PRO A 162 30.18 -13.92 -4.37
C PRO A 162 30.67 -13.26 -3.08
N GLY A 163 31.99 -13.00 -2.96
CA GLY A 163 32.56 -12.28 -1.81
C GLY A 163 32.10 -10.83 -1.67
N GLU A 164 31.88 -10.13 -2.78
CA GLU A 164 31.37 -8.75 -2.79
C GLU A 164 29.88 -8.70 -2.42
N LYS A 165 29.08 -9.69 -2.86
CA LYS A 165 27.67 -9.82 -2.47
C LYS A 165 27.52 -10.05 -0.96
N VAL A 166 28.39 -10.87 -0.37
CA VAL A 166 28.43 -11.08 1.09
C VAL A 166 28.82 -9.78 1.82
N ALA A 167 29.77 -9.00 1.30
CA ALA A 167 30.16 -7.73 1.90
C ALA A 167 29.04 -6.67 1.86
N GLU A 168 28.34 -6.56 0.73
CA GLU A 168 27.18 -5.66 0.62
C GLU A 168 26.04 -6.07 1.56
N ALA A 169 25.75 -7.37 1.66
CA ALA A 169 24.74 -7.88 2.58
C ALA A 169 25.11 -7.63 4.05
N LYS A 170 26.40 -7.75 4.43
CA LYS A 170 26.88 -7.40 5.78
C LYS A 170 26.65 -5.92 6.09
N LYS A 171 26.99 -5.03 5.16
CA LYS A 171 26.77 -3.58 5.33
C LYS A 171 25.30 -3.25 5.55
N LYS A 172 24.38 -3.93 4.86
CA LYS A 172 22.93 -3.74 5.05
C LYS A 172 22.44 -4.25 6.40
N VAL A 173 23.04 -5.31 6.94
CA VAL A 173 22.75 -5.76 8.31
C VAL A 173 23.21 -4.73 9.33
N GLU A 174 24.44 -4.20 9.19
CA GLU A 174 24.97 -3.16 10.08
C GLU A 174 24.12 -1.87 10.06
N GLU A 175 23.66 -1.45 8.88
CA GLU A 175 22.77 -0.29 8.76
C GLU A 175 21.41 -0.52 9.43
N ALA A 176 20.81 -1.71 9.27
CA ALA A 176 19.56 -2.06 9.91
C ALA A 176 19.72 -2.16 11.44
N GLU A 177 20.82 -2.74 11.92
CA GLU A 177 21.12 -2.83 13.36
C GLU A 177 21.30 -1.44 13.98
N LYS A 178 21.93 -0.51 13.25
CA LYS A 178 22.03 0.88 13.68
C LYS A 178 20.64 1.54 13.78
N LYS A 179 19.79 1.38 12.76
CA LYS A 179 18.40 1.92 12.78
C LYS A 179 17.59 1.37 13.95
N ALA A 180 17.67 0.08 14.23
CA ALA A 180 16.99 -0.53 15.37
C ALA A 180 17.52 0.01 16.71
N LYS A 181 18.83 0.25 16.82
CA LYS A 181 19.44 0.84 18.02
C LYS A 181 19.05 2.30 18.20
N ASP A 182 19.02 3.08 17.14
CA ASP A 182 18.61 4.49 17.15
C ASP A 182 17.12 4.60 17.56
N GLN A 183 16.25 3.74 17.02
CA GLN A 183 14.84 3.67 17.40
C GLN A 183 14.66 3.26 18.88
N LYS A 184 15.46 2.29 19.36
CA LYS A 184 15.42 1.85 20.76
C LYS A 184 15.79 2.97 21.73
N GLU A 185 16.79 3.78 21.38
CA GLU A 185 17.21 4.94 22.17
C GLU A 185 16.14 6.05 22.13
N GLU A 186 15.53 6.29 20.96
CA GLU A 186 14.43 7.25 20.81
C GLU A 186 13.22 6.86 21.66
N ASP A 187 12.83 5.59 21.64
CA ASP A 187 11.72 5.07 22.45
C ASP A 187 12.01 5.15 23.94
N TYR A 188 13.26 4.87 24.35
CA TYR A 188 13.69 4.98 25.74
C TYR A 188 13.61 6.42 26.25
N ARG A 189 13.92 7.41 25.39
CA ARG A 189 13.83 8.85 25.74
C ARG A 189 12.40 9.38 25.72
N ASN A 190 11.62 9.01 24.71
CA ASN A 190 10.26 9.51 24.53
C ASN A 190 9.28 8.82 25.48
N TYR A 191 9.55 7.58 25.84
CA TYR A 191 8.67 6.76 26.66
C TYR A 191 9.41 6.04 27.80
N PRO A 192 9.96 6.79 28.78
CA PRO A 192 10.82 6.23 29.84
C PRO A 192 10.10 5.27 30.80
N THR A 193 8.77 5.25 30.80
CA THR A 193 7.95 4.41 31.69
C THR A 193 7.34 3.17 31.00
N ILE A 194 7.68 2.88 29.73
CA ILE A 194 7.05 1.77 29.00
C ILE A 194 7.72 0.45 29.32
N THR A 195 6.91 -0.57 29.51
CA THR A 195 7.36 -1.95 29.79
C THR A 195 7.27 -2.87 28.59
N TYR A 196 6.86 -2.36 27.43
CA TYR A 196 6.64 -3.11 26.19
C TYR A 196 7.39 -2.42 25.04
N LYS A 197 7.70 -3.15 23.96
CA LYS A 197 8.31 -2.55 22.77
C LYS A 197 7.28 -1.74 21.99
N THR A 198 7.73 -0.63 21.40
CA THR A 198 6.91 0.11 20.43
C THR A 198 6.78 -0.71 19.15
N LEU A 199 5.75 -0.40 18.35
CA LEU A 199 5.58 -1.07 17.06
C LEU A 199 6.70 -0.67 16.10
N GLU A 200 7.22 0.55 16.21
CA GLU A 200 8.36 1.05 15.45
C GLU A 200 9.63 0.25 15.73
N LEU A 201 9.91 -0.05 17.00
CA LEU A 201 11.05 -0.89 17.39
C LEU A 201 10.87 -2.34 16.94
N ASP A 202 9.66 -2.90 17.04
CA ASP A 202 9.37 -4.26 16.56
C ASP A 202 9.57 -4.37 15.03
N ILE A 203 9.19 -3.34 14.26
CA ILE A 203 9.42 -3.28 12.81
C ILE A 203 10.93 -3.20 12.53
N ALA A 204 11.65 -2.29 13.21
CA ALA A 204 13.08 -2.11 13.01
C ALA A 204 13.90 -3.37 13.36
N GLU A 205 13.53 -4.08 14.44
CA GLU A 205 14.14 -5.37 14.80
C GLU A 205 13.80 -6.48 13.79
N SER A 206 12.56 -6.52 13.28
CA SER A 206 12.16 -7.48 12.25
C SER A 206 12.94 -7.29 10.94
N ASP A 207 13.17 -6.04 10.54
CA ASP A 207 14.01 -5.71 9.39
C ASP A 207 15.46 -6.22 9.56
N VAL A 208 16.02 -6.11 10.77
CA VAL A 208 17.35 -6.69 11.08
C VAL A 208 17.35 -8.20 10.88
N GLU A 209 16.30 -8.90 11.34
CA GLU A 209 16.20 -10.35 11.17
C GLU A 209 16.07 -10.76 9.71
N VAL A 210 15.31 -10.01 8.90
CA VAL A 210 15.22 -10.22 7.44
C VAL A 210 16.61 -10.03 6.81
N LYS A 211 17.33 -8.95 7.13
CA LYS A 211 18.66 -8.70 6.56
C LYS A 211 19.69 -9.75 6.98
N LYS A 212 19.60 -10.27 8.21
CA LYS A 212 20.44 -11.38 8.68
C LYS A 212 20.15 -12.68 7.94
N ALA A 213 18.87 -12.99 7.70
CA ALA A 213 18.48 -14.16 6.92
C ALA A 213 18.91 -14.03 5.43
N GLU A 214 18.78 -12.84 4.83
CA GLU A 214 19.28 -12.56 3.48
C GLU A 214 20.81 -12.73 3.39
N LEU A 215 21.54 -12.28 4.43
CA LEU A 215 22.98 -12.48 4.52
C LEU A 215 23.36 -13.97 4.65
N GLU A 216 22.60 -14.75 5.42
CA GLU A 216 22.81 -16.19 5.56
C GLU A 216 22.60 -16.91 4.21
N LEU A 217 21.54 -16.57 3.49
CA LEU A 217 21.29 -17.07 2.14
C LEU A 217 22.44 -16.72 1.17
N VAL A 218 22.88 -15.47 1.16
CA VAL A 218 23.98 -15.03 0.28
C VAL A 218 25.31 -15.71 0.65
N LYS A 219 25.55 -16.01 1.93
CA LYS A 219 26.72 -16.80 2.37
C LYS A 219 26.64 -18.25 1.92
N GLU A 220 25.48 -18.90 2.02
CA GLU A 220 25.27 -20.28 1.54
C GLU A 220 25.39 -20.37 0.01
N GLU A 221 24.84 -19.40 -0.72
CA GLU A 221 24.96 -19.32 -2.19
C GLU A 221 26.38 -19.01 -2.67
N ALA A 222 27.22 -18.42 -1.81
CA ALA A 222 28.62 -18.09 -2.12
C ALA A 222 29.61 -19.25 -1.85
N LYS A 223 29.16 -20.36 -1.23
CA LYS A 223 30.02 -21.52 -0.97
C LYS A 223 30.31 -22.27 -2.27
N GLU A 224 31.53 -22.77 -2.39
CA GLU A 224 32.01 -23.51 -3.56
C GLU A 224 31.33 -24.90 -3.69
N SER A 225 30.97 -25.52 -2.56
CA SER A 225 30.10 -26.69 -2.49
C SER A 225 28.64 -26.26 -2.28
N ARG A 226 27.84 -26.35 -3.33
CA ARG A 226 26.44 -25.92 -3.32
C ARG A 226 25.55 -27.01 -2.73
N ASP A 227 25.10 -26.81 -1.51
CA ASP A 227 24.13 -27.66 -0.81
C ASP A 227 22.72 -27.12 -1.05
N GLU A 228 22.00 -27.71 -2.02
CA GLU A 228 20.69 -27.22 -2.47
C GLU A 228 19.63 -27.27 -1.36
N GLU A 229 19.72 -28.23 -0.44
CA GLU A 229 18.79 -28.36 0.69
C GLU A 229 18.95 -27.20 1.66
N LYS A 230 20.19 -26.84 2.01
CA LYS A 230 20.48 -25.67 2.87
C LYS A 230 20.12 -24.35 2.23
N ILE A 231 20.32 -24.21 0.92
CA ILE A 231 19.91 -23.00 0.19
C ILE A 231 18.38 -22.88 0.20
N ASN A 232 17.65 -23.97 -0.01
CA ASN A 232 16.19 -23.96 0.04
C ASN A 232 15.67 -23.66 1.46
N GLN A 233 16.31 -24.21 2.49
CA GLN A 233 16.00 -23.89 3.89
C GLN A 233 16.25 -22.41 4.21
N ALA A 234 17.38 -21.85 3.75
CA ALA A 234 17.69 -20.44 3.91
C ALA A 234 16.70 -19.53 3.16
N LYS A 235 16.26 -19.92 1.95
CA LYS A 235 15.20 -19.22 1.20
C LYS A 235 13.87 -19.21 1.95
N ALA A 236 13.44 -20.36 2.46
CA ALA A 236 12.21 -20.47 3.24
C ALA A 236 12.27 -19.61 4.52
N LYS A 237 13.44 -19.54 5.17
CA LYS A 237 13.68 -18.68 6.34
C LYS A 237 13.57 -17.19 5.99
N VAL A 238 14.14 -16.77 4.85
CA VAL A 238 13.99 -15.39 4.35
C VAL A 238 12.53 -15.04 4.05
N GLU A 239 11.80 -15.95 3.40
CA GLU A 239 10.39 -15.75 3.05
C GLU A 239 9.51 -15.63 4.31
N SER A 240 9.72 -16.51 5.29
CA SER A 240 9.04 -16.48 6.58
C SER A 240 9.27 -15.15 7.31
N LYS A 241 10.53 -14.69 7.38
CA LYS A 241 10.88 -13.42 8.04
C LYS A 241 10.33 -12.20 7.31
N LYS A 242 10.27 -12.21 5.98
CA LYS A 242 9.63 -11.15 5.19
C LYS A 242 8.12 -11.10 5.42
N ALA A 243 7.46 -12.24 5.54
CA ALA A 243 6.03 -12.30 5.85
C ALA A 243 5.73 -11.74 7.25
N GLU A 244 6.60 -11.99 8.23
CA GLU A 244 6.52 -11.42 9.57
C GLU A 244 6.67 -9.88 9.55
N ALA A 245 7.68 -9.34 8.87
CA ALA A 245 7.87 -7.89 8.72
C ALA A 245 6.68 -7.22 8.00
N THR A 246 6.18 -7.83 6.92
CA THR A 246 5.01 -7.33 6.17
C THR A 246 3.75 -7.26 7.04
N ARG A 247 3.59 -8.22 7.96
CA ARG A 247 2.47 -8.20 8.92
C ARG A 247 2.59 -7.03 9.90
N LEU A 248 3.79 -6.74 10.40
CA LEU A 248 4.02 -5.62 11.32
C LEU A 248 3.79 -4.27 10.63
N GLU A 249 4.24 -4.10 9.38
CA GLU A 249 3.90 -2.91 8.59
C GLU A 249 2.40 -2.78 8.38
N LYS A 250 1.70 -3.87 8.06
CA LYS A 250 0.23 -3.83 7.91
C LYS A 250 -0.47 -3.39 9.20
N ILE A 251 0.00 -3.86 10.35
CA ILE A 251 -0.53 -3.43 11.66
C ILE A 251 -0.29 -1.93 11.88
N LYS A 252 0.86 -1.40 11.45
CA LYS A 252 1.15 0.04 11.53
C LYS A 252 0.20 0.85 10.65
N THR A 253 0.04 0.46 9.39
CA THR A 253 -0.87 1.11 8.45
C THR A 253 -2.33 1.06 8.92
N ASP A 254 -2.77 -0.09 9.44
CA ASP A 254 -4.13 -0.26 9.98
C ASP A 254 -4.35 0.62 11.23
N ARG A 255 -3.33 0.81 12.09
CA ARG A 255 -3.37 1.71 13.25
C ARG A 255 -3.40 3.19 12.84
N GLU A 256 -2.57 3.59 11.89
CA GLU A 256 -2.57 4.97 11.36
C GLU A 256 -3.93 5.32 10.76
N LYS A 257 -4.52 4.41 9.98
CA LYS A 257 -5.87 4.55 9.44
C LYS A 257 -6.93 4.64 10.54
N ALA A 258 -6.84 3.80 11.57
CA ALA A 258 -7.76 3.84 12.70
C ALA A 258 -7.65 5.14 13.53
N GLU A 259 -6.45 5.70 13.67
CA GLU A 259 -6.21 6.98 14.34
C GLU A 259 -6.75 8.16 13.52
N GLU A 260 -6.61 8.11 12.20
CA GLU A 260 -7.20 9.09 11.28
C GLU A 260 -8.74 9.05 11.33
N GLU A 261 -9.34 7.85 11.36
CA GLU A 261 -10.78 7.67 11.54
C GLU A 261 -11.28 8.12 12.92
N ALA A 262 -10.46 8.00 13.97
CA ALA A 262 -10.78 8.47 15.32
C ALA A 262 -10.77 10.00 15.42
N LYS A 263 -9.81 10.68 14.76
CA LYS A 263 -9.72 12.15 14.72
C LYS A 263 -10.91 12.81 14.00
N VAL A 264 -11.62 12.08 13.12
CA VAL A 264 -12.80 12.58 12.40
C VAL A 264 -14.08 12.55 13.26
N LYS A 265 -14.13 11.77 14.36
CA LYS A 265 -15.35 11.58 15.18
C LYS A 265 -15.51 12.54 16.37
N ASP A 266 -14.50 13.33 16.72
CA ASP A 266 -14.58 14.32 17.80
C ASP A 266 -15.13 15.68 17.33
N LYS A 267 -16.45 15.78 17.17
CA LYS A 267 -17.20 17.05 17.28
C LYS A 267 -18.40 16.86 18.23
N PRO A 268 -18.62 17.76 19.20
CA PRO A 268 -19.55 17.48 20.30
C PRO A 268 -21.01 17.63 19.87
N LYS A 269 -21.84 16.61 20.12
CA LYS A 269 -23.30 16.69 20.00
C LYS A 269 -23.94 17.18 21.30
N LYS A 270 -24.80 18.18 21.14
CA LYS A 270 -25.54 18.93 22.17
C LYS A 270 -26.57 18.03 22.88
N ARG A 271 -26.65 18.20 24.19
CA ARG A 271 -27.49 17.53 25.19
C ARG A 271 -28.97 17.94 25.10
N THR A 272 -29.90 16.97 25.11
CA THR A 272 -31.35 17.24 25.25
C THR A 272 -31.94 16.47 26.45
N LYS A 273 -32.76 17.17 27.23
CA LYS A 273 -33.31 16.82 28.56
C LYS A 273 -34.30 15.63 28.53
N ARG A 274 -34.26 14.80 29.58
CA ARG A 274 -35.33 13.88 30.03
C ARG A 274 -36.46 14.66 30.72
N GLY A 275 -37.71 14.26 30.47
CA GLY A 275 -38.89 14.53 31.29
C GLY A 275 -39.51 13.19 31.73
N VAL A 276 -39.91 13.13 33.00
CA VAL A 276 -40.45 11.98 33.75
C VAL A 276 -41.99 11.97 33.70
N LEU A 277 -42.62 10.79 33.90
CA LEU A 277 -43.90 10.46 34.58
C LEU A 277 -44.39 9.12 33.97
N GLY A 278 -44.85 8.07 34.65
CA GLY A 278 -45.11 7.68 36.03
C GLY A 278 -45.88 6.34 35.97
N GLU A 279 -45.52 5.37 36.82
CA GLU A 279 -46.30 4.14 37.11
C GLU A 279 -47.60 4.47 37.88
N PRO A 280 -48.62 3.59 38.11
CA PRO A 280 -48.45 2.18 38.55
C PRO A 280 -49.53 1.12 38.17
N ALA A 281 -49.26 -0.12 38.59
CA ALA A 281 -50.16 -1.17 39.14
C ALA A 281 -50.55 -2.42 38.30
N THR A 282 -50.16 -3.59 38.83
CA THR A 282 -50.59 -5.00 38.61
C THR A 282 -51.96 -5.29 39.32
N PRO A 283 -52.65 -6.48 39.29
CA PRO A 283 -52.12 -7.87 39.20
C PRO A 283 -53.01 -9.05 38.63
N ASP A 284 -52.39 -10.25 38.62
CA ASP A 284 -52.90 -11.63 38.83
C ASP A 284 -53.69 -12.49 37.81
N LYS A 285 -53.13 -13.70 37.51
CA LYS A 285 -53.72 -15.08 37.54
C LYS A 285 -52.75 -16.07 36.86
N LYS A 286 -52.09 -17.03 37.53
CA LYS A 286 -52.49 -18.32 38.17
C LYS A 286 -52.93 -19.45 37.20
N GLU A 287 -51.96 -20.33 36.87
CA GLU A 287 -51.91 -21.80 37.04
C GLU A 287 -53.09 -22.69 36.55
N ASN A 288 -52.79 -23.73 35.74
CA ASN A 288 -53.20 -25.13 35.98
C ASN A 288 -52.70 -26.11 34.89
N ASP A 289 -52.15 -27.24 35.37
CA ASP A 289 -51.80 -28.48 34.66
C ASP A 289 -53.01 -29.36 34.29
N ALA A 290 -52.85 -30.27 33.32
CA ALA A 290 -52.86 -31.75 33.53
C ALA A 290 -53.26 -32.58 32.29
N LYS A 291 -52.43 -33.63 32.01
CA LYS A 291 -52.73 -35.03 31.56
C LYS A 291 -53.50 -35.25 30.23
N SER A 292 -53.40 -36.34 29.46
CA SER A 292 -52.77 -37.69 29.42
C SER A 292 -53.32 -38.31 28.08
N SER A 293 -52.73 -39.22 27.31
CA SER A 293 -52.39 -40.66 27.48
C SER A 293 -51.93 -41.12 26.07
N ASP A 294 -50.77 -41.74 25.83
CA ASP A 294 -50.32 -43.13 26.08
C ASP A 294 -51.16 -44.25 25.45
N SER A 295 -50.54 -45.00 24.52
CA SER A 295 -50.76 -46.43 24.30
C SER A 295 -49.58 -47.05 23.52
N SER A 296 -48.95 -48.05 24.13
CA SER A 296 -47.83 -48.84 23.62
C SER A 296 -48.26 -50.23 23.13
N VAL A 297 -47.49 -50.82 22.21
CA VAL A 297 -47.14 -52.26 22.01
C VAL A 297 -45.84 -52.21 21.18
N GLY A 298 -44.66 -52.74 21.54
CA GLY A 298 -44.25 -54.06 22.05
C GLY A 298 -43.55 -54.81 20.89
N GLU A 299 -42.27 -54.55 20.60
CA GLU A 299 -41.07 -55.33 21.01
C GLU A 299 -40.50 -56.13 19.81
N GLU A 300 -39.30 -55.76 19.32
CA GLU A 300 -38.27 -56.73 18.90
C GLU A 300 -36.89 -56.07 18.73
N THR A 301 -35.91 -56.71 19.35
CA THR A 301 -34.52 -56.30 19.53
C THR A 301 -33.66 -56.53 18.29
N LEU A 302 -32.91 -55.50 17.86
CA LEU A 302 -31.53 -55.65 17.32
C LEU A 302 -30.71 -54.40 17.73
N PRO A 303 -29.47 -54.55 18.25
CA PRO A 303 -28.69 -53.43 18.75
C PRO A 303 -27.94 -52.74 17.59
N SER A 304 -28.34 -51.52 17.23
CA SER A 304 -27.58 -50.71 16.26
C SER A 304 -26.50 -49.86 16.95
N PRO A 305 -25.29 -49.68 16.38
CA PRO A 305 -24.10 -49.18 17.11
C PRO A 305 -24.03 -47.65 17.31
N SER A 306 -25.09 -46.89 17.01
CA SER A 306 -24.98 -45.44 16.74
C SER A 306 -25.15 -44.50 17.95
N LEU A 307 -25.25 -44.98 19.19
CA LEU A 307 -25.40 -44.09 20.37
C LEU A 307 -24.14 -43.29 20.77
N LYS A 308 -23.03 -43.44 20.04
CA LYS A 308 -21.72 -42.83 20.38
C LYS A 308 -21.49 -41.41 19.82
N PRO A 309 -21.86 -41.06 18.57
CA PRO A 309 -21.60 -39.73 18.02
C PRO A 309 -22.53 -38.65 18.59
N GLU A 310 -23.82 -38.95 18.75
CA GLU A 310 -24.83 -38.01 19.25
C GLU A 310 -24.54 -37.54 20.68
N LYS A 311 -24.11 -38.45 21.55
CA LYS A 311 -23.69 -38.13 22.92
C LYS A 311 -22.46 -37.21 22.97
N LYS A 312 -21.53 -37.33 22.01
CA LYS A 312 -20.34 -36.47 21.90
C LYS A 312 -20.69 -35.06 21.39
N VAL A 313 -21.62 -34.97 20.44
CA VAL A 313 -22.12 -33.68 19.95
C VAL A 313 -22.82 -32.94 21.10
N ALA A 314 -23.70 -33.60 21.85
CA ALA A 314 -24.40 -33.00 22.99
C ALA A 314 -23.44 -32.53 24.10
N GLU A 315 -22.37 -33.29 24.38
CA GLU A 315 -21.34 -32.89 25.34
C GLU A 315 -20.55 -31.65 24.86
N ALA A 316 -20.23 -31.58 23.56
CA ALA A 316 -19.55 -30.42 22.97
C ALA A 316 -20.44 -29.17 22.96
N GLU A 317 -21.74 -29.31 22.69
CA GLU A 317 -22.70 -28.19 22.76
C GLU A 317 -22.82 -27.63 24.18
N LYS A 318 -22.84 -28.50 25.19
CA LYS A 318 -22.84 -28.08 26.59
C LYS A 318 -21.58 -27.28 26.95
N LYS A 319 -20.42 -27.67 26.42
CA LYS A 319 -19.15 -26.97 26.66
C LYS A 319 -19.11 -25.59 25.97
N VAL A 320 -19.71 -25.45 24.79
CA VAL A 320 -19.87 -24.15 24.12
C VAL A 320 -20.76 -23.24 24.98
N ALA A 321 -21.92 -23.73 25.43
CA ALA A 321 -22.84 -22.95 26.25
C ALA A 321 -22.21 -22.50 27.58
N GLU A 322 -21.38 -23.34 28.21
CA GLU A 322 -20.65 -22.97 29.43
C GLU A 322 -19.61 -21.87 29.16
N ALA A 323 -18.85 -21.97 28.06
CA ALA A 323 -17.86 -20.97 27.67
C ALA A 323 -18.53 -19.62 27.32
N GLU A 324 -19.65 -19.64 26.60
CA GLU A 324 -20.42 -18.43 26.28
C GLU A 324 -20.93 -17.74 27.53
N LYS A 325 -21.38 -18.52 28.52
CA LYS A 325 -21.82 -17.98 29.81
C LYS A 325 -20.67 -17.27 30.52
N LYS A 326 -19.48 -17.89 30.58
CA LYS A 326 -18.28 -17.28 31.17
C LYS A 326 -17.87 -15.99 30.47
N ALA A 327 -17.93 -15.95 29.14
CA ALA A 327 -17.64 -14.73 28.38
C ALA A 327 -18.68 -13.61 28.63
N LYS A 328 -19.96 -13.95 28.76
CA LYS A 328 -21.03 -12.99 29.11
C LYS A 328 -20.86 -12.46 30.54
N ASP A 329 -20.54 -13.33 31.49
CA ASP A 329 -20.31 -12.96 32.89
C ASP A 329 -19.09 -12.03 33.00
N GLN A 330 -17.98 -12.34 32.31
CA GLN A 330 -16.80 -11.47 32.25
C GLN A 330 -17.10 -10.11 31.60
N LYS A 331 -17.91 -10.10 30.54
CA LYS A 331 -18.32 -8.85 29.86
C LYS A 331 -19.13 -7.93 30.77
N GLU A 332 -20.01 -8.50 31.59
CA GLU A 332 -20.80 -7.74 32.57
C GLU A 332 -19.93 -7.28 33.75
N GLU A 333 -18.98 -8.09 34.20
CA GLU A 333 -17.98 -7.72 35.20
C GLU A 333 -17.12 -6.55 34.73
N ASP A 334 -16.61 -6.59 33.50
CA ASP A 334 -15.84 -5.51 32.90
C ASP A 334 -16.66 -4.22 32.75
N ARG A 335 -17.94 -4.34 32.39
CA ARG A 335 -18.85 -3.18 32.29
C ARG A 335 -19.09 -2.53 33.65
N ARG A 336 -19.04 -3.31 34.74
CA ARG A 336 -19.19 -2.82 36.12
C ARG A 336 -17.91 -2.20 36.65
N ASN A 337 -16.76 -2.84 36.40
CA ASN A 337 -15.46 -2.38 36.89
C ASN A 337 -14.87 -1.23 36.05
N TYR A 338 -15.18 -1.18 34.76
CA TYR A 338 -14.65 -0.19 33.81
C TYR A 338 -15.76 0.41 32.91
N PRO A 339 -16.71 1.16 33.48
CA PRO A 339 -17.92 1.63 32.77
C PRO A 339 -17.64 2.65 31.66
N THR A 340 -16.47 3.30 31.65
CA THR A 340 -16.05 4.29 30.64
C THR A 340 -15.04 3.73 29.64
N ASN A 341 -14.66 2.45 29.74
CA ASN A 341 -13.67 1.85 28.84
C ASN A 341 -14.31 1.46 27.50
N THR A 342 -13.75 1.98 26.40
CA THR A 342 -14.18 1.68 25.02
C THR A 342 -13.49 0.44 24.44
N TYR A 343 -12.44 -0.07 25.09
CA TYR A 343 -11.62 -1.19 24.67
C TYR A 343 -11.94 -2.47 25.46
N LYS A 344 -11.83 -3.64 24.81
CA LYS A 344 -12.02 -4.95 25.46
C LYS A 344 -10.85 -5.25 26.41
N THR A 345 -11.14 -5.83 27.56
CA THR A 345 -10.10 -6.32 28.49
C THR A 345 -9.46 -7.59 27.93
N LEU A 346 -8.24 -7.88 28.38
CA LEU A 346 -7.52 -9.11 28.01
C LEU A 346 -8.28 -10.35 28.54
N GLU A 347 -8.91 -10.24 29.71
CA GLU A 347 -9.73 -11.28 30.33
C GLU A 347 -10.97 -11.61 29.47
N LEU A 348 -11.65 -10.59 28.96
CA LEU A 348 -12.78 -10.79 28.04
C LEU A 348 -12.33 -11.34 26.69
N GLU A 349 -11.17 -10.92 26.18
CA GLU A 349 -10.61 -11.43 24.94
C GLU A 349 -10.21 -12.91 25.05
N ILE A 350 -9.65 -13.33 26.18
CA ILE A 350 -9.37 -14.73 26.48
C ILE A 350 -10.67 -15.54 26.57
N ALA A 351 -11.70 -15.03 27.25
CA ALA A 351 -12.98 -15.72 27.37
C ALA A 351 -13.71 -15.86 26.02
N GLU A 352 -13.71 -14.82 25.19
CA GLU A 352 -14.25 -14.88 23.81
C GLU A 352 -13.44 -15.82 22.91
N SER A 353 -12.13 -15.93 23.12
CA SER A 353 -11.29 -16.87 22.38
C SER A 353 -11.57 -18.33 22.76
N ASP A 354 -11.86 -18.62 24.03
CA ASP A 354 -12.23 -19.98 24.47
C ASP A 354 -13.57 -20.41 23.85
N VAL A 355 -14.55 -19.50 23.73
CA VAL A 355 -15.81 -19.77 23.00
C VAL A 355 -15.52 -20.20 21.56
N LYS A 356 -14.68 -19.45 20.84
CA LYS A 356 -14.31 -19.77 19.45
C LYS A 356 -13.60 -21.13 19.32
N VAL A 357 -12.81 -21.52 20.32
CA VAL A 357 -12.19 -22.87 20.36
C VAL A 357 -13.26 -23.94 20.53
N LYS A 358 -14.21 -23.74 21.46
CA LYS A 358 -15.29 -24.71 21.71
C LYS A 358 -16.25 -24.84 20.54
N GLU A 359 -16.56 -23.75 19.84
CA GLU A 359 -17.36 -23.77 18.61
C GLU A 359 -16.66 -24.56 17.49
N ALA A 360 -15.35 -24.35 17.30
CA ALA A 360 -14.57 -25.10 16.31
C ALA A 360 -14.46 -26.60 16.67
N GLU A 361 -14.31 -26.93 17.97
CA GLU A 361 -14.33 -28.31 18.45
C GLU A 361 -15.71 -28.97 18.20
N LEU A 362 -16.79 -28.23 18.39
CA LEU A 362 -18.15 -28.68 18.10
C LEU A 362 -18.35 -28.94 16.60
N GLU A 363 -17.87 -28.03 15.74
CA GLU A 363 -17.92 -28.19 14.28
C GLU A 363 -17.16 -29.44 13.83
N LEU A 364 -15.98 -29.69 14.40
CA LEU A 364 -15.22 -30.91 14.15
C LEU A 364 -15.97 -32.17 14.59
N VAL A 365 -16.56 -32.16 15.80
CA VAL A 365 -17.33 -33.32 16.31
C VAL A 365 -18.58 -33.57 15.46
N LYS A 366 -19.25 -32.51 14.96
CA LYS A 366 -20.38 -32.62 14.04
C LYS A 366 -19.96 -33.18 12.67
N GLU A 367 -18.82 -32.77 12.12
CA GLU A 367 -18.29 -33.33 10.87
C GLU A 367 -17.82 -34.78 11.01
N GLU A 368 -17.21 -35.16 12.15
CA GLU A 368 -16.78 -36.54 12.42
C GLU A 368 -17.94 -37.52 12.68
N ALA A 369 -19.10 -36.98 13.10
CA ALA A 369 -20.33 -37.72 13.37
C ALA A 369 -21.20 -37.98 12.13
N LYS A 370 -20.94 -37.33 10.99
CA LYS A 370 -21.68 -37.57 9.74
C LYS A 370 -21.39 -38.95 9.18
N GLU A 371 -22.43 -39.64 8.73
CA GLU A 371 -22.38 -41.00 8.19
C GLU A 371 -21.55 -41.07 6.88
N SER A 372 -21.58 -40.01 6.07
CA SER A 372 -20.68 -39.80 4.94
C SER A 372 -19.48 -38.91 5.33
N ARG A 373 -18.40 -39.50 5.81
CA ARG A 373 -17.18 -38.76 6.20
C ARG A 373 -16.48 -38.17 4.97
N ASN A 374 -16.47 -36.84 4.86
CA ASN A 374 -15.59 -36.13 3.94
C ASN A 374 -14.26 -35.82 4.66
N GLU A 375 -13.22 -36.59 4.35
CA GLU A 375 -11.90 -36.48 5.00
C GLU A 375 -11.27 -35.09 4.84
N GLU A 376 -11.54 -34.38 3.74
CA GLU A 376 -11.01 -33.05 3.48
C GLU A 376 -11.66 -32.00 4.40
N LYS A 377 -12.98 -32.08 4.58
CA LYS A 377 -13.71 -31.21 5.53
C LYS A 377 -13.29 -31.48 6.97
N VAL A 378 -13.06 -32.74 7.35
CA VAL A 378 -12.55 -33.10 8.69
C VAL A 378 -11.13 -32.56 8.89
N LYS A 379 -10.25 -32.61 7.87
CA LYS A 379 -8.91 -32.00 7.92
C LYS A 379 -8.98 -30.47 8.07
N GLN A 380 -9.88 -29.81 7.35
CA GLN A 380 -10.09 -28.37 7.48
C GLN A 380 -10.62 -27.98 8.87
N ALA A 381 -11.58 -28.72 9.40
CA ALA A 381 -12.10 -28.52 10.75
C ALA A 381 -11.01 -28.74 11.83
N LYS A 382 -10.13 -29.75 11.66
CA LYS A 382 -8.98 -29.97 12.56
C LYS A 382 -7.99 -28.81 12.53
N ALA A 383 -7.64 -28.32 11.33
CA ALA A 383 -6.75 -27.16 11.19
C ALA A 383 -7.35 -25.89 11.81
N LYS A 384 -8.67 -25.69 11.69
CA LYS A 384 -9.40 -24.58 12.32
C LYS A 384 -9.35 -24.65 13.84
N VAL A 385 -9.54 -25.84 14.43
CA VAL A 385 -9.41 -26.07 15.88
C VAL A 385 -7.98 -25.77 16.36
N GLU A 386 -6.96 -26.24 15.64
CA GLU A 386 -5.55 -26.01 15.99
C GLU A 386 -5.19 -24.53 15.94
N SER A 387 -5.61 -23.82 14.88
CA SER A 387 -5.43 -22.38 14.75
C SER A 387 -6.06 -21.60 15.91
N LYS A 388 -7.30 -21.94 16.30
CA LYS A 388 -7.99 -21.27 17.41
C LYS A 388 -7.38 -21.58 18.78
N LYS A 389 -6.87 -22.79 18.99
CA LYS A 389 -6.12 -23.15 20.21
C LYS A 389 -4.80 -22.40 20.33
N ALA A 390 -4.11 -22.20 19.21
CA ALA A 390 -2.88 -21.41 19.19
C ALA A 390 -3.14 -19.93 19.54
N GLU A 391 -4.25 -19.37 19.04
CA GLU A 391 -4.71 -18.01 19.36
C GLU A 391 -5.00 -17.86 20.87
N ALA A 392 -5.76 -18.78 21.46
CA ALA A 392 -6.07 -18.80 22.89
C ALA A 392 -4.81 -18.96 23.76
N THR A 393 -3.89 -19.86 23.38
CA THR A 393 -2.63 -20.10 24.11
C THR A 393 -1.74 -18.85 24.09
N ARG A 394 -1.73 -18.10 22.98
CA ARG A 394 -0.99 -16.84 22.88
C ARG A 394 -1.55 -15.80 23.85
N LEU A 395 -2.87 -15.66 23.94
CA LEU A 395 -3.50 -14.70 24.85
C LEU A 395 -3.22 -15.03 26.33
N GLU A 396 -3.24 -16.32 26.69
CA GLU A 396 -2.82 -16.76 28.04
C GLU A 396 -1.33 -16.50 28.32
N LYS A 397 -0.45 -16.70 27.33
CA LYS A 397 0.97 -16.35 27.46
C LYS A 397 1.15 -14.85 27.70
N ILE A 398 0.43 -14.01 26.97
CA ILE A 398 0.43 -12.55 27.17
C ILE A 398 -0.02 -12.18 28.58
N LYS A 399 -1.08 -12.82 29.11
CA LYS A 399 -1.55 -12.61 30.49
C LYS A 399 -0.49 -13.02 31.51
N THR A 400 0.18 -14.15 31.28
CA THR A 400 1.23 -14.67 32.17
C THR A 400 2.46 -13.75 32.18
N ASP A 401 2.88 -13.29 31.02
CA ASP A 401 4.03 -12.40 30.86
C ASP A 401 3.73 -11.01 31.47
N ARG A 402 2.50 -10.50 31.32
CA ARG A 402 2.04 -9.27 31.98
C ARG A 402 2.08 -9.41 33.51
N LYS A 403 1.61 -10.54 34.06
CA LYS A 403 1.64 -10.80 35.51
C LYS A 403 3.07 -10.89 36.05
N LYS A 404 3.98 -11.53 35.31
CA LYS A 404 5.41 -11.59 35.66
C LYS A 404 6.05 -10.21 35.62
N ALA A 405 5.77 -9.41 34.60
CA ALA A 405 6.27 -8.04 34.49
C ALA A 405 5.75 -7.15 35.63
N GLU A 406 4.48 -7.31 36.03
CA GLU A 406 3.90 -6.56 37.15
C GLU A 406 4.52 -6.98 38.50
N GLU A 407 4.79 -8.27 38.70
CA GLU A 407 5.46 -8.76 39.91
C GLU A 407 6.94 -8.33 39.95
N GLU A 408 7.64 -8.33 38.82
CA GLU A 408 9.01 -7.82 38.71
C GLU A 408 9.06 -6.31 38.95
N ALA A 409 8.09 -5.55 38.44
CA ALA A 409 7.96 -4.12 38.71
C ALA A 409 7.70 -3.85 40.21
N LYS A 410 6.85 -4.65 40.86
CA LYS A 410 6.62 -4.57 42.32
C LYS A 410 7.88 -4.92 43.11
N ARG A 411 8.69 -5.89 42.65
CA ARG A 411 9.99 -6.22 43.27
C ARG A 411 11.01 -5.11 43.09
N LYS A 412 11.11 -4.51 41.90
CA LYS A 412 12.00 -3.36 41.63
C LYS A 412 11.60 -2.12 42.42
N ALA A 413 10.30 -1.83 42.55
CA ALA A 413 9.81 -0.74 43.39
C ALA A 413 10.11 -0.98 44.88
N ALA A 414 9.93 -2.21 45.37
CA ALA A 414 10.29 -2.59 46.74
C ALA A 414 11.81 -2.62 46.99
N GLU A 415 12.61 -2.84 45.96
CA GLU A 415 14.08 -2.79 46.00
C GLU A 415 14.58 -1.35 45.97
N GLU A 416 13.98 -0.46 45.17
CA GLU A 416 14.24 0.99 45.19
C GLU A 416 13.89 1.63 46.54
N ASP A 417 12.80 1.21 47.18
CA ASP A 417 12.46 1.69 48.53
C ASP A 417 13.42 1.14 49.61
N LYS A 418 14.07 -0.01 49.40
CA LYS A 418 15.15 -0.52 50.27
C LYS A 418 16.50 0.17 50.03
N VAL A 419 16.76 0.69 48.84
CA VAL A 419 17.99 1.44 48.52
C VAL A 419 17.97 2.86 49.08
N LYS A 420 16.80 3.41 49.41
CA LYS A 420 16.67 4.72 50.08
C LYS A 420 17.05 4.73 51.57
N GLU A 421 17.38 3.58 52.17
CA GLU A 421 17.69 3.48 53.61
C GLU A 421 19.17 3.19 53.94
N LYS A 422 20.13 3.49 53.04
CA LYS A 422 21.57 3.46 53.37
C LYS A 422 22.30 4.78 53.02
N PRO A 423 23.20 5.29 53.88
CA PRO A 423 23.77 6.62 53.74
C PRO A 423 24.86 6.68 52.66
N ALA A 424 24.95 7.85 52.03
CA ALA A 424 25.79 8.19 50.88
C ALA A 424 27.31 8.02 51.12
N GLU A 425 27.98 7.41 50.14
CA GLU A 425 29.43 7.46 49.98
C GLU A 425 29.75 8.36 48.77
N GLN A 426 30.63 9.35 48.97
CA GLN A 426 30.99 10.38 47.99
C GLN A 426 31.81 9.81 46.81
N PRO A 427 31.62 10.28 45.56
CA PRO A 427 32.44 9.87 44.42
C PRO A 427 33.75 10.66 44.32
N GLN A 428 34.85 9.95 44.00
CA GLN A 428 36.13 10.50 43.56
C GLN A 428 36.05 11.12 42.14
N PRO A 429 36.84 12.18 41.83
CA PRO A 429 36.92 12.74 40.48
C PRO A 429 37.91 11.98 39.56
N ALA A 430 37.51 11.83 38.29
CA ALA A 430 38.30 11.22 37.22
C ALA A 430 39.30 12.22 36.56
N PRO A 431 40.40 11.74 35.95
CA PRO A 431 41.57 12.54 35.61
C PRO A 431 41.46 13.31 34.28
N ALA A 432 42.04 14.51 34.25
CA ALA A 432 42.19 15.37 33.07
C ALA A 432 43.52 15.10 32.31
N PRO A 433 43.63 15.50 31.02
CA PRO A 433 44.69 15.07 30.10
C PRO A 433 46.02 15.84 30.26
N GLN A 434 47.13 15.17 29.92
CA GLN A 434 48.51 15.70 29.94
C GLN A 434 48.77 16.75 28.85
N PRO A 435 49.49 17.84 29.19
CA PRO A 435 50.39 18.56 28.29
C PRO A 435 51.86 18.50 28.76
N GLU A 436 52.78 18.68 27.82
CA GLU A 436 54.24 18.66 28.01
C GLU A 436 54.77 19.87 28.84
N LYS A 437 55.88 19.65 29.56
CA LYS A 437 56.56 20.47 30.60
C LYS A 437 57.55 21.50 29.99
N PRO A 438 58.29 22.36 30.77
CA PRO A 438 58.05 23.09 32.05
C PRO A 438 58.21 24.63 31.90
N THR A 439 57.90 25.46 32.92
CA THR A 439 58.87 26.13 33.84
C THR A 439 58.15 26.92 34.96
N GLU A 440 58.50 26.56 36.20
CA GLU A 440 58.56 27.27 37.52
C GLU A 440 57.36 28.00 38.19
N GLU A 441 57.12 27.51 39.42
CA GLU A 441 56.38 27.93 40.63
C GLU A 441 56.86 29.25 41.28
N PRO A 442 56.33 29.70 42.45
CA PRO A 442 54.95 29.67 42.99
C PRO A 442 54.55 31.02 43.65
N GLU A 443 53.29 31.17 44.07
CA GLU A 443 52.90 31.31 45.51
C GLU A 443 51.40 31.60 45.68
N ASN A 444 50.82 30.81 46.58
CA ASN A 444 49.47 30.82 47.16
C ASN A 444 49.40 31.88 48.31
N PRO A 445 48.29 32.10 49.08
CA PRO A 445 47.06 31.30 49.14
C PRO A 445 45.71 32.04 49.19
N ALA A 446 44.69 31.21 48.98
CA ALA A 446 43.26 31.20 49.36
C ALA A 446 42.93 31.77 50.77
N PRO A 447 41.64 31.87 51.24
CA PRO A 447 40.45 31.18 50.71
C PRO A 447 39.11 31.94 50.70
N ALA A 448 38.13 31.19 50.20
CA ALA A 448 36.75 31.47 49.83
C ALA A 448 35.75 31.69 50.99
N PRO A 449 34.52 32.16 50.69
CA PRO A 449 33.46 32.51 51.64
C PRO A 449 32.35 31.45 51.72
N ALA A 450 31.50 31.56 52.77
CA ALA A 450 30.13 31.04 52.87
C ALA A 450 29.53 31.49 54.23
N PRO A 451 28.21 31.41 54.49
CA PRO A 451 27.02 31.38 53.62
C PRO A 451 25.84 32.28 54.11
N ALA A 452 24.73 32.23 53.35
CA ALA A 452 23.34 32.69 53.57
C ALA A 452 22.75 32.41 55.00
N PRO A 453 21.59 32.96 55.46
CA PRO A 453 20.31 33.09 54.73
C PRO A 453 19.31 34.25 55.11
N LYS A 454 18.22 34.30 54.31
CA LYS A 454 16.87 34.94 54.43
C LYS A 454 16.22 34.80 55.85
N PRO A 455 15.10 35.48 56.25
CA PRO A 455 14.08 36.21 55.45
C PRO A 455 13.37 37.45 56.11
N GLU A 456 12.32 37.93 55.43
CA GLU A 456 11.09 38.59 55.96
C GLU A 456 10.94 40.13 56.06
N ASN A 457 9.75 40.56 55.62
CA ASN A 457 9.11 41.89 55.46
C ASN A 457 8.65 42.46 56.85
N PRO A 458 8.00 43.64 57.02
CA PRO A 458 7.57 44.69 56.07
C PRO A 458 7.73 46.18 56.55
N ALA A 459 7.45 47.10 55.62
CA ALA A 459 6.85 48.45 55.73
C ALA A 459 7.07 49.36 56.98
N GLU A 460 7.56 50.58 56.75
CA GLU A 460 6.88 51.87 57.08
C GLU A 460 7.70 53.09 56.57
N GLN A 461 7.04 53.95 55.77
CA GLN A 461 7.37 55.38 55.59
C GLN A 461 6.69 56.17 56.74
N PRO A 462 7.03 57.44 57.11
CA PRO A 462 7.54 58.52 56.24
C PRO A 462 8.48 59.58 56.88
N LYS A 463 8.98 60.51 56.02
CA LYS A 463 9.33 61.95 56.21
C LYS A 463 10.16 62.37 57.46
N ALA A 464 11.20 63.21 57.37
CA ALA A 464 11.34 64.44 56.59
C ALA A 464 12.80 64.97 56.64
N GLU A 465 13.08 65.88 55.70
CA GLU A 465 14.00 67.02 55.80
C GLU A 465 15.53 66.80 55.80
N LYS A 466 16.09 67.12 54.61
CA LYS A 466 17.47 67.57 54.38
C LYS A 466 17.75 68.89 55.11
N PRO A 467 19.01 69.11 55.49
CA PRO A 467 19.74 70.27 54.98
C PRO A 467 21.06 69.80 54.32
N ALA A 468 21.30 70.17 53.07
CA ALA A 468 22.04 71.37 52.69
C ALA A 468 23.52 71.36 53.13
N ASP A 469 24.26 70.31 52.72
CA ASP A 469 25.71 70.40 52.41
C ASP A 469 26.24 69.20 51.58
N GLN A 470 25.35 68.53 50.83
CA GLN A 470 25.71 67.48 49.85
C GLN A 470 24.97 67.70 48.53
N GLN A 471 24.94 68.96 48.08
CA GLN A 471 24.26 69.37 46.84
C GLN A 471 25.18 70.14 45.89
N ALA A 472 26.51 70.06 46.08
CA ALA A 472 27.48 70.78 45.25
C ALA A 472 28.49 69.88 44.50
N GLU A 473 28.51 68.57 44.75
CA GLU A 473 29.37 67.62 44.00
C GLU A 473 28.59 66.66 43.08
N GLU A 474 27.26 66.60 43.17
CA GLU A 474 26.42 65.85 42.22
C GLU A 474 26.01 66.66 40.97
N ASP A 475 26.31 67.97 40.93
CA ASP A 475 25.96 68.87 39.81
C ASP A 475 26.96 68.85 38.63
N TYR A 476 28.08 68.11 38.74
CA TYR A 476 29.04 67.94 37.62
C TYR A 476 28.82 66.66 36.79
N ALA A 477 28.03 65.70 37.28
CA ALA A 477 27.75 64.43 36.57
C ALA A 477 26.35 64.37 35.92
N ARG A 478 25.46 65.34 36.15
CA ARG A 478 24.12 65.38 35.53
C ARG A 478 24.04 66.17 34.21
N ARG A 479 25.16 66.74 33.74
CA ARG A 479 25.20 67.59 32.53
C ARG A 479 25.48 66.85 31.22
N SER A 480 25.77 65.55 31.23
CA SER A 480 26.03 64.77 30.01
C SER A 480 24.87 63.90 29.52
N GLU A 481 23.80 63.72 30.28
CA GLU A 481 22.65 62.87 29.89
C GLU A 481 21.42 63.63 29.38
N GLU A 482 21.29 64.94 29.65
CA GLU A 482 20.21 65.77 29.07
C GLU A 482 20.55 66.30 27.65
N GLU A 483 21.81 66.20 27.21
CA GLU A 483 22.25 66.66 25.88
C GLU A 483 21.97 65.64 24.76
N TYR A 484 21.77 64.35 25.09
CA TYR A 484 21.35 63.34 24.11
C TYR A 484 19.84 63.37 23.80
N ASN A 485 19.02 63.90 24.72
CA ASN A 485 17.54 63.91 24.59
C ASN A 485 16.93 65.23 24.09
N ARG A 486 17.73 66.18 23.57
CA ARG A 486 17.24 67.47 23.00
C ARG A 486 17.66 67.75 21.55
N LEU A 487 18.16 66.76 20.80
CA LEU A 487 18.66 66.96 19.44
C LEU A 487 17.97 66.11 18.34
N THR A 488 16.66 65.89 18.41
CA THR A 488 15.90 65.34 17.25
C THR A 488 14.50 65.91 17.07
N GLN A 489 14.14 67.03 17.70
CA GLN A 489 12.94 67.76 17.34
C GLN A 489 13.22 69.24 17.06
N GLN A 490 12.93 69.59 15.80
CA GLN A 490 12.63 70.90 15.24
C GLN A 490 13.77 71.64 14.52
N GLN A 491 13.84 71.40 13.20
CA GLN A 491 14.03 72.47 12.22
C GLN A 491 12.93 72.41 11.14
N PRO A 492 12.49 73.57 10.60
CA PRO A 492 11.28 73.74 9.78
C PRO A 492 11.55 73.50 8.26
N PRO A 493 10.53 73.56 7.37
CA PRO A 493 10.45 72.69 6.20
C PRO A 493 11.37 73.14 5.06
N LYS A 494 12.28 72.27 4.65
CA LYS A 494 12.92 72.33 3.33
C LYS A 494 12.14 71.45 2.39
N THR A 495 11.57 72.09 1.36
CA THR A 495 11.00 71.50 0.14
C THR A 495 11.46 70.06 -0.09
N GLU A 496 10.56 69.12 0.21
CA GLU A 496 10.69 67.75 -0.24
C GLU A 496 10.76 67.77 -1.77
N LYS A 497 11.97 67.58 -2.29
CA LYS A 497 12.15 66.88 -3.56
C LYS A 497 11.26 65.64 -3.47
N PRO A 498 10.31 65.44 -4.39
CA PRO A 498 9.28 64.41 -4.23
C PRO A 498 9.97 63.11 -3.85
N ALA A 499 9.50 62.49 -2.77
CA ALA A 499 9.91 61.15 -2.40
C ALA A 499 9.96 60.34 -3.70
N GLN A 500 11.14 59.82 -4.05
CA GLN A 500 11.20 58.83 -5.12
C GLN A 500 10.13 57.80 -4.77
N PRO A 501 9.16 57.51 -5.65
CA PRO A 501 8.15 56.52 -5.35
C PRO A 501 8.92 55.26 -4.95
N SER A 502 8.78 54.83 -3.70
CA SER A 502 9.20 53.49 -3.32
C SER A 502 8.50 52.61 -4.32
N THR A 503 9.26 52.00 -5.22
CA THR A 503 8.68 51.22 -6.30
C THR A 503 7.72 50.24 -5.63
N PRO A 504 6.42 50.27 -5.99
CA PRO A 504 5.45 49.41 -5.34
C PRO A 504 5.98 47.98 -5.44
N LYS A 505 5.99 47.25 -4.31
CA LYS A 505 6.29 45.82 -4.36
C LYS A 505 5.20 45.22 -5.25
N THR A 506 5.57 44.71 -6.43
CA THR A 506 4.64 44.07 -7.36
C THR A 506 5.12 42.66 -7.69
N GLY A 507 4.18 41.75 -7.91
CA GLY A 507 4.41 40.35 -8.22
C GLY A 507 4.77 39.49 -7.00
N TRP A 508 5.34 38.33 -7.27
CA TRP A 508 5.78 37.38 -6.24
C TRP A 508 6.97 37.93 -5.43
N LYS A 509 6.86 37.85 -4.11
CA LYS A 509 7.91 38.23 -3.17
C LYS A 509 8.03 37.19 -2.06
N GLN A 510 9.26 36.86 -1.70
CA GLN A 510 9.53 35.97 -0.58
C GLN A 510 9.95 36.80 0.62
N GLU A 511 9.25 36.62 1.73
CA GLU A 511 9.48 37.34 3.00
C GLU A 511 9.42 36.32 4.15
N ASN A 512 10.47 36.25 4.97
CA ASN A 512 10.61 35.27 6.06
C ASN A 512 10.35 33.81 5.63
N GLY A 513 10.80 33.45 4.43
CA GLY A 513 10.62 32.10 3.87
C GLY A 513 9.23 31.81 3.27
N MET A 514 8.26 32.71 3.43
CA MET A 514 6.92 32.59 2.85
C MET A 514 6.79 33.41 1.57
N TRP A 515 6.01 32.90 0.62
CA TRP A 515 5.71 33.61 -0.62
C TRP A 515 4.43 34.44 -0.49
N TYR A 516 4.47 35.67 -1.00
CA TYR A 516 3.37 36.61 -1.07
C TYR A 516 3.25 37.12 -2.51
N PHE A 517 2.06 37.55 -2.90
CA PHE A 517 1.84 38.22 -4.18
C PHE A 517 1.29 39.62 -3.95
N TYR A 518 1.94 40.62 -4.56
CA TYR A 518 1.49 42.00 -4.52
C TYR A 518 0.98 42.43 -5.89
N ASN A 519 -0.21 43.00 -5.94
CA ASN A 519 -0.85 43.53 -7.14
C ASN A 519 -0.09 44.76 -7.66
N THR A 520 -0.45 45.21 -8.87
CA THR A 520 0.20 46.38 -9.51
C THR A 520 0.00 47.69 -8.75
N ASP A 521 -1.04 47.77 -7.92
CA ASP A 521 -1.30 48.90 -7.00
C ASP A 521 -0.54 48.78 -5.66
N GLY A 522 0.25 47.72 -5.47
CA GLY A 522 0.99 47.43 -4.24
C GLY A 522 0.17 46.75 -3.15
N SER A 523 -1.12 46.46 -3.37
CA SER A 523 -1.95 45.70 -2.43
C SER A 523 -1.56 44.22 -2.40
N MET A 524 -1.65 43.57 -1.24
CA MET A 524 -1.35 42.14 -1.10
C MET A 524 -2.56 41.30 -1.51
N ALA A 525 -2.34 40.28 -2.35
CA ALA A 525 -3.39 39.37 -2.78
C ALA A 525 -3.72 38.32 -1.70
N THR A 526 -4.99 37.96 -1.61
CA THR A 526 -5.53 36.91 -0.74
C THR A 526 -6.56 36.08 -1.52
N GLY A 527 -6.77 34.83 -1.14
CA GLY A 527 -7.64 33.89 -1.82
C GLY A 527 -7.03 33.32 -3.11
N TRP A 528 -7.89 32.93 -4.05
CA TRP A 528 -7.46 32.39 -5.33
C TRP A 528 -6.83 33.46 -6.21
N LEU A 529 -5.63 33.18 -6.71
CA LEU A 529 -4.88 34.02 -7.64
C LEU A 529 -4.55 33.20 -8.89
N GLN A 530 -4.93 33.71 -10.05
CA GLN A 530 -4.42 33.19 -11.32
C GLN A 530 -3.21 34.01 -11.76
N ASN A 531 -2.07 33.36 -11.94
CA ASN A 531 -0.85 34.00 -12.41
C ASN A 531 -0.14 33.09 -13.42
N ASN A 532 0.18 33.62 -14.60
CA ASN A 532 0.86 32.90 -15.69
C ASN A 532 0.23 31.53 -16.03
N GLY A 533 -1.11 31.46 -16.08
CA GLY A 533 -1.84 30.24 -16.42
C GLY A 533 -1.95 29.20 -15.30
N SER A 534 -1.33 29.44 -14.14
CA SER A 534 -1.47 28.59 -12.95
C SER A 534 -2.35 29.25 -11.89
N TRP A 535 -3.09 28.44 -11.14
CA TRP A 535 -3.85 28.89 -9.97
C TRP A 535 -3.02 28.70 -8.71
N TYR A 536 -3.10 29.67 -7.81
CA TYR A 536 -2.46 29.68 -6.50
C TYR A 536 -3.51 30.08 -5.46
N TYR A 537 -3.26 29.72 -4.21
CA TYR A 537 -4.08 30.19 -3.10
C TYR A 537 -3.22 30.94 -2.09
N LEU A 538 -3.60 32.18 -1.79
CA LEU A 538 -2.97 33.02 -0.79
C LEU A 538 -3.88 32.99 0.44
N ASN A 539 -3.35 32.58 1.59
CA ASN A 539 -4.11 32.56 2.84
C ASN A 539 -4.59 33.97 3.23
N SER A 540 -5.43 34.07 4.26
CA SER A 540 -5.93 35.36 4.75
C SER A 540 -4.83 36.34 5.17
N ASN A 541 -3.66 35.82 5.56
CA ASN A 541 -2.46 36.62 5.87
C ASN A 541 -1.59 36.92 4.63
N GLY A 542 -2.03 36.54 3.43
CA GLY A 542 -1.33 36.72 2.15
C GLY A 542 -0.27 35.66 1.84
N ALA A 543 0.05 34.76 2.77
CA ALA A 543 1.05 33.72 2.54
C ALA A 543 0.51 32.63 1.60
N MET A 544 1.29 32.25 0.61
CA MET A 544 0.96 31.22 -0.37
C MET A 544 0.80 29.84 0.30
N ALA A 545 -0.32 29.19 0.05
CA ALA A 545 -0.63 27.85 0.52
C ALA A 545 0.08 26.78 -0.32
N THR A 546 0.42 25.68 0.33
CA THR A 546 0.91 24.43 -0.26
C THR A 546 0.21 23.25 0.43
N GLY A 547 0.18 22.09 -0.22
CA GLY A 547 -0.52 20.89 0.25
C GLY A 547 -2.04 20.97 0.08
N TRP A 548 -2.76 20.19 0.89
CA TRP A 548 -4.21 20.13 0.86
C TRP A 548 -4.86 21.42 1.38
N LEU A 549 -5.82 21.94 0.61
CA LEU A 549 -6.62 23.10 0.94
C LEU A 549 -8.10 22.73 0.86
N GLN A 550 -8.84 22.99 1.94
CA GLN A 550 -10.29 22.96 1.90
C GLN A 550 -10.82 24.39 1.70
N ASN A 551 -11.54 24.60 0.60
CA ASN A 551 -12.15 25.89 0.28
C ASN A 551 -13.59 25.69 -0.21
N ASN A 552 -14.55 26.34 0.43
CA ASN A 552 -15.98 26.27 0.10
C ASN A 552 -16.55 24.84 0.02
N GLY A 553 -16.06 23.93 0.88
CA GLY A 553 -16.52 22.54 0.92
C GLY A 553 -15.86 21.59 -0.09
N SER A 554 -15.02 22.12 -0.99
CA SER A 554 -14.22 21.33 -1.91
C SER A 554 -12.77 21.24 -1.42
N TRP A 555 -12.12 20.13 -1.73
CA TRP A 555 -10.69 19.93 -1.48
C TRP A 555 -9.89 20.21 -2.75
N TYR A 556 -8.76 20.89 -2.58
CA TYR A 556 -7.79 21.21 -3.62
C TYR A 556 -6.40 20.80 -3.13
N TYR A 557 -5.48 20.58 -4.05
CA TYR A 557 -4.07 20.35 -3.69
C TYR A 557 -3.19 21.40 -4.35
N LEU A 558 -2.37 22.09 -3.56
CA LEU A 558 -1.39 23.06 -4.03
C LEU A 558 -0.02 22.39 -3.98
N ASN A 559 0.66 22.31 -5.12
CA ASN A 559 1.98 21.71 -5.21
C ASN A 559 3.00 22.47 -4.35
N ALA A 560 4.22 21.93 -4.21
CA ALA A 560 5.28 22.59 -3.42
C ALA A 560 5.64 24.00 -3.94
N ASN A 561 5.45 24.26 -5.23
CA ASN A 561 5.61 25.59 -5.85
C ASN A 561 4.35 26.47 -5.73
N GLY A 562 3.32 26.02 -5.03
CA GLY A 562 2.04 26.70 -4.81
C GLY A 562 1.00 26.55 -5.93
N SER A 563 1.36 25.96 -7.08
CA SER A 563 0.40 25.81 -8.17
C SER A 563 -0.64 24.75 -7.84
N MET A 564 -1.90 25.02 -8.15
CA MET A 564 -3.01 24.07 -7.99
C MET A 564 -2.81 22.85 -8.90
N ALA A 565 -2.88 21.66 -8.32
CA ALA A 565 -2.80 20.41 -9.04
C ALA A 565 -4.12 20.07 -9.71
N THR A 566 -4.01 19.40 -10.86
CA THR A 566 -5.12 18.80 -11.61
C THR A 566 -4.70 17.41 -12.07
N GLY A 567 -5.65 16.52 -12.30
CA GLY A 567 -5.43 15.14 -12.67
C GLY A 567 -5.04 14.24 -11.48
N TRP A 568 -4.34 13.16 -11.78
CA TRP A 568 -3.94 12.18 -10.76
C TRP A 568 -2.85 12.72 -9.85
N LEU A 569 -3.08 12.61 -8.54
CA LEU A 569 -2.15 12.96 -7.48
C LEU A 569 -1.87 11.73 -6.62
N GLN A 570 -0.59 11.42 -6.40
CA GLN A 570 -0.20 10.46 -5.38
C GLN A 570 0.23 11.21 -4.11
N TYR A 571 -0.41 10.91 -2.99
CA TYR A 571 -0.14 11.55 -1.71
C TYR A 571 -0.25 10.51 -0.58
N ASN A 572 0.80 10.39 0.24
CA ASN A 572 0.89 9.43 1.35
C ASN A 572 0.51 7.99 0.96
N GLY A 573 0.96 7.52 -0.22
CA GLY A 573 0.69 6.16 -0.69
C GLY A 573 -0.69 5.95 -1.32
N SER A 574 -1.62 6.90 -1.21
CA SER A 574 -2.93 6.87 -1.86
C SER A 574 -2.96 7.70 -3.13
N TRP A 575 -3.82 7.31 -4.07
CA TRP A 575 -4.11 8.07 -5.29
C TRP A 575 -5.39 8.87 -5.13
N TYR A 576 -5.36 10.11 -5.59
CA TYR A 576 -6.47 11.05 -5.65
C TYR A 576 -6.61 11.56 -7.07
N TYR A 577 -7.80 12.01 -7.44
CA TYR A 577 -8.02 12.68 -8.71
C TYR A 577 -8.54 14.09 -8.47
N LEU A 578 -7.83 15.08 -8.99
CA LEU A 578 -8.24 16.48 -8.98
C LEU A 578 -8.84 16.78 -10.35
N ASN A 579 -10.08 17.27 -10.39
CA ASN A 579 -10.74 17.62 -11.64
C ASN A 579 -10.02 18.78 -12.34
N ALA A 580 -10.45 19.12 -13.56
CA ALA A 580 -9.87 20.23 -14.31
C ALA A 580 -9.95 21.58 -13.56
N ASN A 581 -10.96 21.75 -12.71
CA ASN A 581 -11.12 22.93 -11.85
C ASN A 581 -10.35 22.82 -10.52
N GLY A 582 -9.58 21.74 -10.33
CA GLY A 582 -8.74 21.46 -9.16
C GLY A 582 -9.45 20.84 -7.97
N ASP A 583 -10.78 20.73 -7.99
CA ASP A 583 -11.54 20.08 -6.94
C ASP A 583 -11.31 18.57 -6.94
N MET A 584 -11.14 18.00 -5.75
CA MET A 584 -10.94 16.57 -5.56
C MET A 584 -12.22 15.80 -5.89
N ALA A 585 -12.10 14.83 -6.80
CA ALA A 585 -13.18 13.94 -7.18
C ALA A 585 -13.48 12.91 -6.09
N THR A 586 -14.76 12.55 -5.98
CA THR A 586 -15.27 11.45 -5.16
C THR A 586 -16.28 10.64 -5.97
N GLY A 587 -16.47 9.37 -5.61
CA GLY A 587 -17.37 8.46 -6.31
C GLY A 587 -16.82 7.94 -7.65
N TRP A 588 -17.73 7.50 -8.51
CA TRP A 588 -17.40 6.98 -9.84
C TRP A 588 -16.96 8.10 -10.78
N PHE A 589 -15.84 7.89 -11.46
CA PHE A 589 -15.41 8.76 -12.55
C PHE A 589 -14.76 7.96 -13.66
N GLN A 590 -14.77 8.53 -14.86
CA GLN A 590 -14.19 7.92 -16.05
C GLN A 590 -12.94 8.70 -16.50
N TYR A 591 -11.86 7.98 -16.75
CA TYR A 591 -10.60 8.53 -17.22
C TYR A 591 -9.98 7.62 -18.27
N ASN A 592 -9.67 8.18 -19.46
CA ASN A 592 -9.10 7.44 -20.60
C ASN A 592 -9.86 6.14 -20.94
N GLY A 593 -11.20 6.17 -20.90
CA GLY A 593 -12.05 5.03 -21.25
C GLY A 593 -12.22 3.98 -20.14
N SER A 594 -11.53 4.12 -19.01
CA SER A 594 -11.68 3.24 -17.85
C SER A 594 -12.46 3.94 -16.74
N TRP A 595 -13.27 3.17 -16.02
CA TRP A 595 -13.95 3.62 -14.81
C TRP A 595 -13.07 3.40 -13.59
N TYR A 596 -13.13 4.33 -12.65
CA TYR A 596 -12.44 4.32 -11.37
C TYR A 596 -13.42 4.77 -10.30
N TYR A 597 -13.13 4.42 -9.05
CA TYR A 597 -13.92 4.86 -7.92
C TYR A 597 -13.01 5.53 -6.89
N LEU A 598 -13.31 6.77 -6.53
CA LEU A 598 -12.71 7.44 -5.38
C LEU A 598 -13.66 7.30 -4.21
N ASN A 599 -13.15 6.92 -3.05
CA ASN A 599 -13.91 6.87 -1.82
C ASN A 599 -14.33 8.28 -1.38
N ALA A 600 -15.15 8.37 -0.32
CA ALA A 600 -15.62 9.65 0.19
C ALA A 600 -14.48 10.60 0.62
N ASN A 601 -13.33 10.04 1.03
CA ASN A 601 -12.14 10.81 1.38
C ASN A 601 -11.26 11.14 0.15
N GLY A 602 -11.67 10.73 -1.05
CA GLY A 602 -10.97 10.99 -2.32
C GLY A 602 -9.91 9.96 -2.71
N ASP A 603 -9.59 9.01 -1.83
CA ASP A 603 -8.64 7.95 -2.12
C ASP A 603 -9.23 6.94 -3.11
N MET A 604 -8.42 6.53 -4.09
CA MET A 604 -8.80 5.61 -5.14
C MET A 604 -8.99 4.19 -4.58
N ALA A 605 -10.17 3.62 -4.80
CA ALA A 605 -10.48 2.26 -4.42
C ALA A 605 -9.81 1.24 -5.35
N THR A 606 -9.44 0.09 -4.75
CA THR A 606 -8.95 -1.10 -5.45
C THR A 606 -9.60 -2.34 -4.84
N GLY A 607 -9.62 -3.45 -5.56
CA GLY A 607 -10.25 -4.70 -5.14
C GLY A 607 -11.78 -4.67 -5.27
N TRP A 608 -12.46 -5.49 -4.46
CA TRP A 608 -13.91 -5.58 -4.44
C TRP A 608 -14.54 -4.34 -3.80
N LEU A 609 -15.50 -3.75 -4.52
CA LEU A 609 -16.28 -2.61 -4.09
C LEU A 609 -17.77 -2.97 -4.10
N GLN A 610 -18.46 -2.79 -2.98
CA GLN A 610 -19.91 -2.84 -2.95
C GLN A 610 -20.47 -1.43 -3.11
N TYR A 611 -21.27 -1.21 -4.16
CA TYR A 611 -21.89 0.08 -4.45
C TYR A 611 -23.32 -0.13 -4.92
N ASN A 612 -24.28 0.56 -4.29
CA ASN A 612 -25.72 0.47 -4.59
C ASN A 612 -26.26 -0.97 -4.71
N GLY A 613 -25.83 -1.86 -3.80
CA GLY A 613 -26.28 -3.25 -3.76
C GLY A 613 -25.65 -4.18 -4.81
N SER A 614 -24.76 -3.67 -5.67
CA SER A 614 -23.99 -4.46 -6.63
C SER A 614 -22.51 -4.53 -6.23
N TRP A 615 -21.85 -5.61 -6.61
CA TRP A 615 -20.40 -5.76 -6.45
C TRP A 615 -19.68 -5.40 -7.73
N TYR A 616 -18.57 -4.67 -7.60
CA TYR A 616 -17.65 -4.28 -8.67
C TYR A 616 -16.25 -4.71 -8.28
N TYR A 617 -15.37 -4.87 -9.26
CA TYR A 617 -13.96 -5.14 -9.00
C TYR A 617 -13.08 -4.10 -9.68
N LEU A 618 -12.26 -3.42 -8.90
CA LEU A 618 -11.26 -2.45 -9.35
C LEU A 618 -9.90 -3.15 -9.31
N ASN A 619 -9.15 -3.13 -10.39
CA ASN A 619 -7.82 -3.77 -10.42
C ASN A 619 -6.81 -3.00 -9.53
N SER A 620 -5.57 -3.48 -9.47
CA SER A 620 -4.50 -2.85 -8.65
C SER A 620 -4.23 -1.39 -9.02
N ASN A 621 -4.54 -0.99 -10.26
CA ASN A 621 -4.37 0.37 -10.75
C ASN A 621 -5.67 1.18 -10.62
N GLY A 622 -6.70 0.64 -9.96
CA GLY A 622 -8.00 1.26 -9.73
C GLY A 622 -9.00 1.17 -10.88
N ALA A 623 -8.60 0.63 -12.03
CA ALA A 623 -9.51 0.53 -13.18
C ALA A 623 -10.51 -0.61 -12.96
N MET A 624 -11.79 -0.31 -13.20
CA MET A 624 -12.90 -1.25 -13.08
C MET A 624 -12.77 -2.36 -14.11
N VAL A 625 -12.97 -3.60 -13.66
CA VAL A 625 -12.92 -4.80 -14.48
C VAL A 625 -14.32 -5.14 -15.00
N THR A 626 -14.37 -5.57 -16.25
CA THR A 626 -15.54 -6.16 -16.91
C THR A 626 -15.15 -7.53 -17.48
N GLY A 627 -16.12 -8.42 -17.64
CA GLY A 627 -15.93 -9.79 -18.13
C GLY A 627 -15.50 -10.76 -17.04
N TRP A 628 -14.84 -11.85 -17.45
CA TRP A 628 -14.37 -12.89 -16.53
C TRP A 628 -13.20 -12.40 -15.67
N LEU A 629 -13.31 -12.61 -14.36
CA LEU A 629 -12.30 -12.29 -13.35
C LEU A 629 -11.95 -13.55 -12.57
N GLN A 630 -10.66 -13.88 -12.47
CA GLN A 630 -10.19 -14.88 -11.53
C GLN A 630 -9.67 -14.20 -10.26
N TYR A 631 -10.24 -14.57 -9.11
CA TYR A 631 -9.88 -14.02 -7.81
C TYR A 631 -9.88 -15.12 -6.75
N ASN A 632 -8.76 -15.27 -6.03
CA ASN A 632 -8.55 -16.30 -5.00
C ASN A 632 -8.96 -17.72 -5.44
N GLY A 633 -8.58 -18.11 -6.66
CA GLY A 633 -8.86 -19.45 -7.19
C GLY A 633 -10.30 -19.68 -7.67
N SER A 634 -11.19 -18.69 -7.53
CA SER A 634 -12.56 -18.73 -8.05
C SER A 634 -12.72 -17.80 -9.25
N TRP A 635 -13.60 -18.16 -10.18
CA TRP A 635 -14.00 -17.29 -11.29
C TRP A 635 -15.26 -16.50 -10.94
N TYR A 636 -15.33 -15.28 -11.41
CA TYR A 636 -16.46 -14.36 -11.29
C TYR A 636 -16.71 -13.74 -12.67
N TYR A 637 -17.92 -13.25 -12.90
CA TYR A 637 -18.24 -12.52 -14.11
C TYR A 637 -18.79 -11.13 -13.78
N LEU A 638 -18.16 -10.10 -14.32
CA LEU A 638 -18.57 -8.71 -14.22
C LEU A 638 -19.23 -8.33 -15.54
N ASN A 639 -20.45 -7.81 -15.53
CA ASN A 639 -21.13 -7.42 -16.77
C ASN A 639 -20.47 -6.19 -17.42
N SER A 640 -21.02 -5.71 -18.54
CA SER A 640 -20.49 -4.54 -19.26
C SER A 640 -20.44 -3.25 -18.43
N ASN A 641 -21.28 -3.15 -17.40
CA ASN A 641 -21.31 -2.02 -16.46
C ASN A 641 -20.42 -2.28 -15.23
N GLY A 642 -19.69 -3.41 -15.20
CA GLY A 642 -18.80 -3.82 -14.12
C GLY A 642 -19.49 -4.49 -12.93
N ALA A 643 -20.82 -4.62 -12.95
CA ALA A 643 -21.54 -5.26 -11.85
C ALA A 643 -21.41 -6.79 -11.94
N MET A 644 -21.10 -7.41 -10.81
CA MET A 644 -20.95 -8.85 -10.67
C MET A 644 -22.28 -9.57 -10.93
N VAL A 645 -22.21 -10.62 -11.73
CA VAL A 645 -23.36 -11.46 -12.09
C VAL A 645 -23.48 -12.65 -11.15
N THR A 646 -24.72 -13.01 -10.84
CA THR A 646 -25.12 -14.23 -10.11
C THR A 646 -26.21 -14.95 -10.91
N GLY A 647 -26.37 -16.25 -10.68
CA GLY A 647 -27.30 -17.12 -11.41
C GLY A 647 -26.75 -17.58 -12.77
N TRP A 648 -27.65 -17.94 -13.67
CA TRP A 648 -27.30 -18.41 -15.01
C TRP A 648 -26.75 -17.29 -15.90
N LEU A 649 -25.61 -17.55 -16.53
CA LEU A 649 -24.95 -16.68 -17.50
C LEU A 649 -24.74 -17.44 -18.80
N GLN A 650 -25.22 -16.88 -19.91
CA GLN A 650 -24.84 -17.35 -21.24
C GLN A 650 -23.65 -16.53 -21.75
N TYR A 651 -22.55 -17.20 -22.08
CA TYR A 651 -21.34 -16.56 -22.59
C TYR A 651 -20.73 -17.41 -23.70
N ASN A 652 -20.50 -16.80 -24.88
CA ASN A 652 -19.95 -17.47 -26.07
C ASN A 652 -20.63 -18.80 -26.44
N GLY A 653 -21.96 -18.87 -26.32
CA GLY A 653 -22.75 -20.05 -26.69
C GLY A 653 -22.81 -21.15 -25.63
N SER A 654 -22.09 -21.01 -24.51
CA SER A 654 -22.15 -21.91 -23.36
C SER A 654 -22.88 -21.28 -22.19
N TRP A 655 -23.53 -22.10 -21.37
CA TRP A 655 -24.13 -21.67 -20.11
C TRP A 655 -23.16 -21.92 -18.95
N TYR A 656 -23.15 -20.99 -18.01
CA TYR A 656 -22.39 -21.02 -16.77
C TYR A 656 -23.33 -20.71 -15.62
N TYR A 657 -23.03 -21.21 -14.43
CA TYR A 657 -23.78 -20.86 -13.22
C TYR A 657 -22.87 -20.13 -12.23
N LEU A 658 -23.26 -18.93 -11.84
CA LEU A 658 -22.57 -18.11 -10.85
C LEU A 658 -23.36 -18.21 -9.54
N ASN A 659 -22.72 -18.70 -8.47
CA ASN A 659 -23.34 -18.85 -7.17
C ASN A 659 -23.79 -17.49 -6.60
N ALA A 660 -24.55 -17.49 -5.49
CA ALA A 660 -25.03 -16.27 -4.86
C ALA A 660 -23.89 -15.31 -4.40
N ASN A 661 -22.71 -15.84 -4.11
CA ASN A 661 -21.50 -15.06 -3.81
C ASN A 661 -20.74 -14.62 -5.07
N GLY A 662 -21.25 -14.93 -6.27
CA GLY A 662 -20.65 -14.64 -7.57
C GLY A 662 -19.65 -15.65 -8.09
N SER A 663 -19.23 -16.64 -7.29
CA SER A 663 -18.26 -17.62 -7.75
C SER A 663 -18.88 -18.57 -8.78
N MET A 664 -18.16 -18.85 -9.86
CA MET A 664 -18.57 -19.80 -10.88
C MET A 664 -18.60 -21.21 -10.29
N ALA A 665 -19.72 -21.90 -10.47
CA ALA A 665 -19.89 -23.29 -10.07
C ALA A 665 -19.25 -24.25 -11.07
N THR A 666 -18.81 -25.39 -10.55
CA THR A 666 -18.39 -26.58 -11.30
C THR A 666 -19.10 -27.78 -10.71
N ASP A 667 -19.12 -28.89 -11.46
CA ASP A 667 -19.79 -30.13 -11.13
C ASP A 667 -21.32 -29.97 -11.00
N TRP A 668 -21.93 -30.71 -10.07
CA TRP A 668 -23.37 -30.75 -9.89
C TRP A 668 -23.89 -29.46 -9.27
N VAL A 669 -24.85 -28.83 -9.95
CA VAL A 669 -25.61 -27.68 -9.45
C VAL A 669 -27.08 -28.05 -9.43
N LYS A 670 -27.74 -27.75 -8.31
CA LYS A 670 -29.20 -27.83 -8.20
C LYS A 670 -29.77 -26.42 -8.23
N ASP A 671 -30.63 -26.15 -9.21
CA ASP A 671 -31.38 -24.91 -9.31
C ASP A 671 -32.88 -25.23 -9.33
N GLY A 672 -33.59 -24.78 -8.28
CA GLY A 672 -34.92 -25.28 -7.95
C GLY A 672 -34.92 -26.79 -7.71
N ASP A 673 -35.77 -27.52 -8.44
CA ASP A 673 -35.87 -28.98 -8.39
C ASP A 673 -35.03 -29.68 -9.47
N THR A 674 -34.33 -28.92 -10.31
CA THR A 674 -33.60 -29.45 -11.46
C THR A 674 -32.11 -29.53 -11.17
N TRP A 675 -31.49 -30.66 -11.54
CA TRP A 675 -30.04 -30.84 -11.48
C TRP A 675 -29.40 -30.55 -12.84
N TYR A 676 -28.23 -29.93 -12.79
CA TYR A 676 -27.39 -29.58 -13.93
C TYR A 676 -25.96 -30.03 -13.63
N TYR A 677 -25.17 -30.26 -14.68
CA TYR A 677 -23.75 -30.56 -14.53
C TYR A 677 -22.89 -29.54 -15.30
N LEU A 678 -22.01 -28.87 -14.56
CA LEU A 678 -21.06 -27.90 -15.06
C LEU A 678 -19.69 -28.57 -15.13
N GLU A 679 -19.01 -28.47 -16.27
CA GLU A 679 -17.67 -29.02 -16.43
C GLU A 679 -16.64 -28.26 -15.58
N ALA A 680 -15.40 -28.74 -15.52
CA ALA A 680 -14.31 -28.04 -14.81
C ALA A 680 -14.04 -26.63 -15.36
N SER A 681 -14.40 -26.37 -16.63
CA SER A 681 -14.38 -25.04 -17.26
C SER A 681 -15.54 -24.15 -16.83
N GLY A 682 -16.51 -24.68 -16.10
CA GLY A 682 -17.79 -24.06 -15.74
C GLY A 682 -18.87 -24.15 -16.83
N ALA A 683 -18.56 -24.69 -18.00
CA ALA A 683 -19.54 -24.84 -19.08
C ALA A 683 -20.57 -25.94 -18.74
N MET A 684 -21.85 -25.63 -18.90
CA MET A 684 -22.94 -26.57 -18.68
C MET A 684 -22.98 -27.63 -19.78
N LYS A 685 -23.08 -28.91 -19.41
CA LYS A 685 -23.40 -29.98 -20.35
C LYS A 685 -24.85 -29.88 -20.82
N ALA A 686 -25.07 -30.14 -22.10
CA ALA A 686 -26.40 -30.24 -22.71
C ALA A 686 -26.43 -31.31 -23.80
N SER A 687 -27.61 -31.93 -23.99
CA SER A 687 -27.91 -32.94 -25.02
C SER A 687 -26.88 -34.08 -25.13
N GLN A 688 -26.45 -34.64 -24.01
CA GLN A 688 -25.39 -35.66 -24.03
C GLN A 688 -25.43 -36.60 -22.84
N TRP A 689 -24.94 -37.82 -23.08
CA TRP A 689 -24.50 -38.75 -22.05
C TRP A 689 -23.11 -38.39 -21.55
N PHE A 690 -22.88 -38.47 -20.25
CA PHE A 690 -21.57 -38.25 -19.63
C PHE A 690 -21.41 -39.12 -18.38
N LYS A 691 -20.16 -39.26 -17.93
CA LYS A 691 -19.79 -40.17 -16.85
C LYS A 691 -19.20 -39.40 -15.66
N VAL A 692 -19.70 -39.66 -14.45
CA VAL A 692 -19.20 -39.10 -13.17
C VAL A 692 -19.06 -40.24 -12.18
N SER A 693 -17.85 -40.43 -11.62
CA SER A 693 -17.54 -41.48 -10.63
C SER A 693 -18.08 -42.87 -11.00
N ASP A 694 -17.73 -43.31 -12.21
CA ASP A 694 -18.15 -44.58 -12.79
C ASP A 694 -19.62 -44.79 -13.14
N LYS A 695 -20.46 -43.76 -12.98
CA LYS A 695 -21.88 -43.79 -13.32
C LYS A 695 -22.18 -42.91 -14.53
N TRP A 696 -23.10 -43.36 -15.38
CA TRP A 696 -23.56 -42.62 -16.55
C TRP A 696 -24.80 -41.80 -16.24
N TYR A 697 -24.84 -40.57 -16.73
CA TYR A 697 -25.93 -39.62 -16.60
C TYR A 697 -26.24 -39.00 -17.96
N TYR A 698 -27.49 -38.57 -18.13
CA TYR A 698 -27.90 -37.83 -19.32
C TYR A 698 -28.52 -36.50 -18.95
N VAL A 699 -28.11 -35.44 -19.64
CA VAL A 699 -28.74 -34.12 -19.58
C VAL A 699 -29.37 -33.77 -20.92
N ASN A 700 -30.58 -33.23 -20.88
CA ASN A 700 -31.33 -32.85 -22.08
C ASN A 700 -30.80 -31.54 -22.71
N GLY A 701 -31.49 -31.00 -23.73
CA GLY A 701 -31.08 -29.78 -24.42
C GLY A 701 -31.10 -28.50 -23.58
N SER A 702 -31.82 -28.47 -22.47
CA SER A 702 -31.75 -27.38 -21.49
C SER A 702 -30.70 -27.62 -20.40
N GLY A 703 -29.94 -28.71 -20.47
CA GLY A 703 -28.97 -29.14 -19.46
C GLY A 703 -29.57 -29.80 -18.22
N ALA A 704 -30.89 -30.02 -18.21
CA ALA A 704 -31.58 -30.65 -17.08
C ALA A 704 -31.30 -32.16 -17.05
N LEU A 705 -30.94 -32.67 -15.87
CA LEU A 705 -30.73 -34.09 -15.61
C LEU A 705 -32.02 -34.88 -15.84
N ALA A 706 -31.94 -35.92 -16.67
CA ALA A 706 -33.02 -36.88 -16.81
C ALA A 706 -33.07 -37.80 -15.58
N VAL A 707 -34.23 -37.90 -14.94
CA VAL A 707 -34.48 -38.77 -13.77
C VAL A 707 -35.77 -39.56 -13.95
N ASN A 708 -35.81 -40.81 -13.45
CA ASN A 708 -36.98 -41.70 -13.52
C ASN A 708 -37.61 -41.79 -14.92
N THR A 709 -36.79 -41.96 -15.95
CA THR A 709 -37.23 -41.96 -17.35
C THR A 709 -36.35 -42.87 -18.20
N THR A 710 -36.66 -42.97 -19.49
CA THR A 710 -35.87 -43.70 -20.47
C THR A 710 -35.32 -42.74 -21.51
N VAL A 711 -34.01 -42.78 -21.76
CA VAL A 711 -33.31 -41.97 -22.77
C VAL A 711 -32.60 -42.89 -23.73
N ASP A 712 -32.86 -42.76 -25.03
CA ASP A 712 -32.25 -43.59 -26.09
C ASP A 712 -32.38 -45.12 -25.85
N GLY A 713 -33.46 -45.55 -25.18
CA GLY A 713 -33.69 -46.95 -24.82
C GLY A 713 -33.05 -47.40 -23.50
N TYR A 714 -32.32 -46.52 -22.82
CA TYR A 714 -31.66 -46.78 -21.53
C TYR A 714 -32.46 -46.17 -20.37
N GLY A 715 -32.78 -46.97 -19.35
CA GLY A 715 -33.47 -46.49 -18.15
C GLY A 715 -32.55 -45.70 -17.23
N VAL A 716 -33.02 -44.59 -16.68
CA VAL A 716 -32.32 -43.82 -15.63
C VAL A 716 -33.15 -43.76 -14.36
N ASN A 717 -32.51 -43.94 -13.20
CA ASN A 717 -33.18 -43.99 -11.89
C ASN A 717 -33.49 -42.58 -11.34
N ALA A 718 -33.93 -42.50 -10.07
CA ALA A 718 -34.27 -41.24 -9.40
C ALA A 718 -33.06 -40.30 -9.20
N ASN A 719 -31.84 -40.84 -9.19
CA ASN A 719 -30.60 -40.07 -9.14
C ASN A 719 -30.08 -39.70 -10.54
N GLY A 720 -30.80 -40.08 -11.60
CA GLY A 720 -30.41 -39.88 -12.99
C GLY A 720 -29.30 -40.81 -13.48
N GLU A 721 -29.00 -41.85 -12.70
CA GLU A 721 -27.97 -42.84 -13.04
C GLU A 721 -28.56 -43.87 -14.00
N TRP A 722 -27.82 -44.20 -15.06
CA TRP A 722 -28.17 -45.29 -15.96
C TRP A 722 -28.24 -46.62 -15.18
N VAL A 723 -29.35 -47.32 -15.36
CA VAL A 723 -29.61 -48.66 -14.84
C VAL A 723 -29.91 -49.61 -16.00
N ASN A 724 -29.40 -50.83 -15.89
CA ASN A 724 -29.47 -51.85 -16.92
C ASN A 724 -30.65 -52.79 -16.73
#